data_AF-A0ABD3FE81-F1
#
_entry.id   AF-A0ABD3FE81-F1
#
_cell.length_a   1.000
_cell.length_b   1.000
_cell.length_c   1.000
_cell.angle_alpha   90.00
_cell.angle_beta   90.00
_cell.angle_gamma   90.00
#
_symmetry.space_group_name_H-M   'P 1'
#
loop_
_entity.id
_entity.type
_entity.pdbx_description
1 polymer ?
#
loop_
_entity_poly.entity_id
_entity_poly.type
_entity_poly.pdbx_seq_one_letter_code
_entity_poly.pdbx_strand_id
1 'polypeptide(L)'
;MRRIREALELFNVLAAVNRPAFLHLLAECVMVADNFADLFTSDLIFVHPVWECYLVGTLSSEDVAAGKCTTWGELFGCDEDPMQYSDEFRIAMGKLEVMRREVNGMLSDSMGRQATVEWGDPRNSIEWTAEHVMMPTKGTQVSMADSFPRQLDTLLRTESPVVVQLCAVSDATKMCELLTLNSTPLAVETMQPRFSAPGGWQLTAALSRMNLSSLRLNLDEIVISASGVACVNAGTLLSTMLCGRSVCMEEHCGPLLQRHGVIHDLQVTFARDSAAGPAGLCSALVEASSIPKVTLNMGILGDRAWWLNQVRWGWLAYALWGSTSHSSIEEARITNIHLSNATVASVAAVLSTCYPPTSLDTADSSEYGFIDVQEGTKLRPCGLEVSDCISVSRDICCRARYVRAEMNQQAEVAVPGYGVCTVQLEDSVNSFVPDYTRPQYKSNRSTCVRSLTMEFFEVENPTLIPNLLSLIGNNLQFLRMGMFWTGRRRSISLDDVAAACPHLNELHLTGFDVLISTGKEFRNWGLKKFFIQNSEEIVELSDCLSDPTCRLSRELEELEISFLRTNDVGAAYVEALASHNGDYLAVMQEKLPLESKTAMISVVNGADTVKAIHRLNETLMRFSFAFAATPKQRTVRVIS
;
A
#
# COMPACT_ATOMS: atom_id res chain seq x y z
N MET A 1 13.44 -33.63 14.07
CA MET A 1 13.48 -32.15 14.09
C MET A 1 14.88 -31.60 14.38
N ARG A 2 15.60 -32.03 15.42
CA ARG A 2 17.00 -31.62 15.70
C ARG A 2 17.95 -31.55 14.48
N ARG A 3 18.08 -32.63 13.71
CA ARG A 3 18.97 -32.67 12.53
C ARG A 3 18.55 -31.72 11.40
N ILE A 4 17.24 -31.42 11.30
CA ILE A 4 16.73 -30.47 10.31
C ILE A 4 17.17 -29.06 10.71
N ARG A 5 17.00 -28.69 11.98
CA ARG A 5 17.47 -27.42 12.55
C ARG A 5 18.97 -27.19 12.29
N GLU A 6 19.80 -28.18 12.60
CA GLU A 6 21.25 -28.14 12.35
C GLU A 6 21.56 -27.95 10.85
N ALA A 7 20.84 -28.63 9.97
CA ALA A 7 21.00 -28.47 8.53
C ALA A 7 20.62 -27.05 8.05
N LEU A 8 19.46 -26.51 8.45
CA LEU A 8 19.01 -25.17 8.05
C LEU A 8 20.05 -24.09 8.39
N GLU A 9 20.60 -24.13 9.60
CA GLU A 9 21.66 -23.21 10.06
C GLU A 9 22.95 -23.37 9.24
N LEU A 10 23.40 -24.60 8.98
CA LEU A 10 24.60 -24.84 8.18
C LEU A 10 24.42 -24.39 6.73
N PHE A 11 23.25 -24.61 6.13
CA PHE A 11 22.95 -24.17 4.76
C PHE A 11 22.93 -22.64 4.65
N ASN A 12 22.33 -21.93 5.62
CA ASN A 12 22.32 -20.47 5.64
C ASN A 12 23.74 -19.89 5.65
N VAL A 13 24.57 -20.42 6.55
CA VAL A 13 25.95 -19.95 6.69
C VAL A 13 26.77 -20.34 5.45
N LEU A 14 26.60 -21.56 4.93
CA LEU A 14 27.30 -22.03 3.73
C LEU A 14 26.97 -21.19 2.49
N ALA A 15 25.69 -20.83 2.28
CA ALA A 15 25.23 -20.00 1.17
C ALA A 15 25.94 -18.64 1.14
N ALA A 16 26.18 -18.06 2.32
CA ALA A 16 26.85 -16.79 2.47
C ALA A 16 28.38 -16.91 2.36
N VAL A 17 29.01 -17.97 2.87
CA VAL A 17 30.50 -18.06 2.93
C VAL A 17 31.14 -18.82 1.78
N ASN A 18 30.41 -19.70 1.09
CA ASN A 18 30.95 -20.53 0.01
C ASN A 18 29.86 -20.92 -1.00
N ARG A 19 29.54 -19.98 -1.90
CA ARG A 19 28.54 -20.14 -2.98
C ARG A 19 28.76 -21.42 -3.81
N PRO A 20 29.96 -21.75 -4.31
CA PRO A 20 30.15 -22.98 -5.10
C PRO A 20 29.82 -24.25 -4.32
N ALA A 21 30.23 -24.35 -3.05
CA ALA A 21 29.92 -25.51 -2.22
C ALA A 21 28.42 -25.58 -1.89
N PHE A 22 27.78 -24.44 -1.62
CA PHE A 22 26.34 -24.36 -1.43
C PHE A 22 25.58 -24.83 -2.68
N LEU A 23 25.91 -24.31 -3.86
CA LEU A 23 25.24 -24.67 -5.11
C LEU A 23 25.47 -26.13 -5.49
N HIS A 24 26.66 -26.69 -5.23
CA HIS A 24 26.93 -28.11 -5.44
C HIS A 24 26.04 -28.97 -4.54
N LEU A 25 25.93 -28.61 -3.27
CA LEU A 25 25.13 -29.35 -2.29
C LEU A 25 23.62 -29.19 -2.55
N LEU A 26 23.20 -28.02 -3.03
CA LEU A 26 21.83 -27.76 -3.47
C LEU A 26 21.49 -28.58 -4.72
N ALA A 27 22.40 -28.66 -5.70
CA ALA A 27 22.21 -29.45 -6.92
C ALA A 27 22.04 -30.95 -6.63
N GLU A 28 22.66 -31.47 -5.57
CA GLU A 28 22.46 -32.85 -5.12
C GLU A 28 21.11 -33.09 -4.43
N CYS A 29 20.51 -32.04 -3.85
CA CYS A 29 19.29 -32.14 -3.05
C CYS A 29 18.00 -31.74 -3.81
N VAL A 30 18.11 -31.05 -4.94
CA VAL A 30 16.94 -30.53 -5.70
C VAL A 30 16.54 -31.49 -6.82
N MET A 31 15.30 -31.97 -6.78
CA MET A 31 14.75 -32.92 -7.76
C MET A 31 14.08 -32.25 -8.97
N VAL A 32 13.63 -31.00 -8.86
CA VAL A 32 13.04 -30.18 -9.94
C VAL A 32 13.31 -28.70 -9.64
N ALA A 33 13.89 -27.96 -10.59
CA ALA A 33 13.92 -26.51 -10.54
C ALA A 33 13.84 -25.92 -11.95
N ASP A 34 12.87 -25.05 -12.19
CA ASP A 34 12.90 -24.13 -13.32
C ASP A 34 13.98 -23.05 -13.03
N ASN A 35 14.85 -22.75 -14.00
CA ASN A 35 15.88 -21.69 -13.96
C ASN A 35 17.07 -21.86 -12.98
N PHE A 36 17.53 -23.08 -12.72
CA PHE A 36 18.74 -23.31 -11.89
C PHE A 36 20.05 -22.78 -12.51
N ALA A 37 20.08 -22.56 -13.84
CA ALA A 37 21.27 -22.13 -14.58
C ALA A 37 21.71 -20.69 -14.22
N ASP A 38 20.78 -19.81 -13.85
CA ASP A 38 21.06 -18.39 -13.60
C ASP A 38 21.88 -18.19 -12.32
N LEU A 39 21.82 -19.12 -11.38
CA LEU A 39 22.59 -19.11 -10.12
C LEU A 39 24.09 -19.39 -10.29
N PHE A 40 24.50 -19.92 -11.46
CA PHE A 40 25.92 -20.18 -11.76
C PHE A 40 26.63 -18.98 -12.40
N THR A 41 25.91 -17.89 -12.69
CA THR A 41 26.49 -16.68 -13.27
C THR A 41 27.50 -16.02 -12.31
N SER A 42 28.50 -15.35 -12.87
CA SER A 42 29.56 -14.66 -12.12
C SER A 42 29.06 -13.42 -11.36
N ASP A 43 27.88 -12.92 -11.72
CA ASP A 43 27.42 -11.58 -11.35
C ASP A 43 26.73 -11.57 -9.96
N LEU A 44 26.38 -12.74 -9.42
CA LEU A 44 25.75 -12.92 -8.11
C LEU A 44 26.79 -13.31 -7.05
N ILE A 45 27.22 -12.38 -6.20
CA ILE A 45 28.28 -12.64 -5.21
C ILE A 45 27.76 -13.47 -4.02
N PHE A 46 26.49 -13.34 -3.66
CA PHE A 46 25.89 -13.97 -2.48
C PHE A 46 24.55 -14.63 -2.79
N VAL A 47 24.22 -15.68 -2.05
CA VAL A 47 22.91 -16.36 -2.09
C VAL A 47 22.29 -16.30 -0.70
N HIS A 48 21.07 -15.78 -0.61
CA HIS A 48 20.29 -15.74 0.62
C HIS A 48 19.15 -16.74 0.52
N PRO A 49 19.23 -17.90 1.19
CA PRO A 49 18.14 -18.87 1.18
C PRO A 49 16.92 -18.32 1.91
N VAL A 50 15.75 -18.49 1.31
CA VAL A 50 14.45 -18.22 1.92
C VAL A 50 13.82 -19.56 2.27
N TRP A 51 13.43 -19.75 3.53
CA TRP A 51 12.81 -20.99 3.99
C TRP A 51 11.29 -20.86 4.01
N GLU A 52 10.63 -21.65 3.17
CA GLU A 52 9.18 -21.82 3.22
C GLU A 52 8.81 -22.94 4.21
N CYS A 53 8.03 -22.60 5.22
CA CYS A 53 7.62 -23.51 6.27
C CYS A 53 6.12 -23.82 6.19
N TYR A 54 5.80 -25.12 6.30
CA TYR A 54 4.43 -25.64 6.26
C TYR A 54 4.19 -26.49 7.51
N LEU A 55 3.14 -26.16 8.27
CA LEU A 55 2.70 -26.98 9.39
C LEU A 55 1.72 -28.05 8.89
N VAL A 56 2.06 -29.32 9.11
CA VAL A 56 1.22 -30.45 8.71
C VAL A 56 0.72 -31.18 9.96
N GLY A 57 -0.59 -31.17 10.17
CA GLY A 57 -1.25 -31.74 11.36
C GLY A 57 -1.62 -30.70 12.42
N THR A 58 -2.19 -31.16 13.54
CA THR A 58 -2.64 -30.30 14.65
C THR A 58 -2.07 -30.80 15.98
N LEU A 59 -1.59 -29.88 16.82
CA LEU A 59 -1.24 -30.11 18.21
C LEU A 59 -2.52 -30.33 19.04
N SER A 60 -2.45 -31.19 20.07
CA SER A 60 -3.61 -31.39 20.95
C SER A 60 -3.80 -30.16 21.85
N SER A 61 -5.05 -29.86 22.20
CA SER A 61 -5.37 -28.73 23.09
C SER A 61 -4.83 -28.89 24.52
N GLU A 62 -4.37 -30.09 24.89
CA GLU A 62 -3.81 -30.43 26.20
C GLU A 62 -2.27 -30.39 26.21
N ASP A 63 -1.63 -30.41 25.03
CA ASP A 63 -0.20 -30.19 24.91
C ASP A 63 0.10 -28.72 25.23
N VAL A 64 1.01 -28.50 26.16
CA VAL A 64 1.30 -27.29 26.94
C VAL A 64 1.61 -26.00 26.11
N ALA A 65 1.55 -26.05 24.79
CA ALA A 65 1.69 -24.92 23.86
C ALA A 65 0.38 -24.15 23.57
N ALA A 66 -0.79 -24.62 24.02
CA ALA A 66 -2.06 -23.94 23.78
C ALA A 66 -2.36 -22.75 24.75
N GLY A 67 -1.45 -22.41 25.66
CA GLY A 67 -1.68 -21.40 26.72
C GLY A 67 -0.70 -20.22 26.76
N LYS A 68 0.30 -20.16 25.87
CA LYS A 68 1.33 -19.12 25.83
C LYS A 68 1.77 -18.88 24.39
N CYS A 69 2.20 -17.66 24.06
CA CYS A 69 2.83 -17.38 22.76
C CYS A 69 3.93 -18.40 22.47
N THR A 70 3.78 -19.15 21.39
CA THR A 70 4.70 -20.23 20.99
C THR A 70 5.69 -19.69 19.97
N THR A 71 6.96 -20.01 20.14
CA THR A 71 8.04 -19.64 19.21
C THR A 71 8.06 -20.55 17.99
N TRP A 72 8.69 -20.10 16.90
CA TRP A 72 8.88 -20.96 15.72
C TRP A 72 9.68 -22.24 16.03
N GLY A 73 10.67 -22.16 16.92
CA GLY A 73 11.45 -23.31 17.38
C GLY A 73 10.57 -24.34 18.08
N GLU A 74 9.69 -23.92 18.98
CA GLU A 74 8.74 -24.81 19.65
C GLU A 74 7.76 -25.45 18.65
N LEU A 75 7.20 -24.69 17.70
CA LEU A 75 6.30 -25.22 16.67
C LEU A 75 6.97 -26.27 15.77
N PHE A 76 8.24 -26.09 15.43
CA PHE A 76 9.00 -27.06 14.65
C PHE A 76 9.64 -28.16 15.52
N GLY A 77 9.48 -28.14 16.85
CA GLY A 77 10.13 -29.11 17.74
C GLY A 77 11.66 -29.02 17.73
N CYS A 78 12.20 -27.81 17.62
CA CYS A 78 13.62 -27.45 17.68
C CYS A 78 13.85 -26.13 18.44
N ASP A 79 13.29 -26.05 19.66
CA ASP A 79 13.37 -24.94 20.59
C ASP A 79 14.77 -24.74 21.21
N GLU A 80 15.56 -25.81 21.31
CA GLU A 80 16.92 -25.76 21.83
C GLU A 80 17.95 -25.22 20.81
N ASP A 81 18.96 -24.48 21.31
CA ASP A 81 20.07 -23.97 20.50
C ASP A 81 21.10 -25.08 20.18
N PRO A 82 21.32 -25.44 18.89
CA PRO A 82 22.23 -26.52 18.50
C PRO A 82 23.68 -26.31 18.90
N MET A 83 24.11 -25.07 19.15
CA MET A 83 25.46 -24.79 19.65
C MET A 83 25.70 -25.40 21.04
N GLN A 84 24.64 -25.58 21.83
CA GLN A 84 24.73 -26.02 23.23
C GLN A 84 24.79 -27.54 23.37
N TYR A 85 24.22 -28.29 22.43
CA TYR A 85 24.02 -29.74 22.58
C TYR A 85 24.62 -30.61 21.46
N SER A 86 25.13 -30.01 20.37
CA SER A 86 25.62 -30.75 19.19
C SER A 86 27.09 -30.45 18.90
N ASP A 87 27.98 -31.37 19.25
CA ASP A 87 29.42 -31.21 19.08
C ASP A 87 29.82 -31.20 17.60
N GLU A 88 29.20 -32.05 16.77
CA GLU A 88 29.44 -32.11 15.34
C GLU A 88 29.03 -30.79 14.65
N PHE A 89 27.87 -30.25 15.02
CA PHE A 89 27.40 -28.96 14.51
C PHE A 89 28.35 -27.83 14.91
N ARG A 90 28.81 -27.80 16.17
CA ARG A 90 29.75 -26.79 16.65
C ARG A 90 31.07 -26.81 15.88
N ILE A 91 31.58 -28.01 15.58
CA ILE A 91 32.78 -28.20 14.76
C ILE A 91 32.54 -27.70 13.33
N ALA A 92 31.41 -28.05 12.71
CA ALA A 92 31.08 -27.63 11.35
C ALA A 92 30.93 -26.09 11.25
N MET A 93 30.20 -25.47 12.18
CA MET A 93 30.03 -24.03 12.25
C MET A 93 31.37 -23.30 12.47
N GLY A 94 32.26 -23.89 13.30
CA GLY A 94 33.62 -23.37 13.49
C GLY A 94 34.44 -23.34 12.19
N LYS A 95 34.29 -24.34 11.31
CA LYS A 95 34.95 -24.35 10.00
C LYS A 95 34.40 -23.27 9.07
N LEU A 96 33.07 -23.09 9.03
CA LEU A 96 32.43 -22.06 8.20
C LEU A 96 32.84 -20.64 8.63
N GLU A 97 32.98 -20.40 9.94
CA GLU A 97 33.44 -19.10 10.45
C GLU A 97 34.90 -18.80 10.09
N VAL A 98 35.75 -19.83 10.01
CA VAL A 98 37.13 -19.68 9.49
C VAL A 98 37.10 -19.30 8.01
N MET A 99 36.34 -20.03 7.18
CA MET A 99 36.18 -19.72 5.75
C MET A 99 35.68 -18.29 5.53
N ARG A 100 34.72 -17.84 6.34
CA ARG A 100 34.21 -16.47 6.29
C ARG A 100 35.31 -15.42 6.49
N ARG A 101 36.18 -15.62 7.50
CA ARG A 101 37.28 -14.69 7.78
C ARG A 101 38.27 -14.62 6.62
N GLU A 102 38.54 -15.75 5.98
CA GLU A 102 39.40 -15.81 4.78
C GLU A 102 38.77 -15.06 3.60
N VAL A 103 37.49 -15.28 3.31
CA VAL A 103 36.75 -14.57 2.24
C VAL A 103 36.69 -13.07 2.53
N ASN A 104 36.42 -12.67 3.77
CA ASN A 104 36.45 -11.27 4.20
C ASN A 104 37.82 -10.63 3.98
N GLY A 105 38.90 -11.34 4.32
CA GLY A 105 40.27 -10.87 4.07
C GLY A 105 40.51 -10.63 2.58
N MET A 106 40.17 -11.59 1.72
CA MET A 106 40.34 -11.47 0.27
C MET A 106 39.53 -10.33 -0.35
N LEU A 107 38.26 -10.15 0.07
CA LEU A 107 37.40 -9.07 -0.43
C LEU A 107 37.89 -7.69 0.03
N SER A 108 38.38 -7.59 1.27
CA SER A 108 38.95 -6.35 1.82
C SER A 108 40.23 -5.92 1.09
N ASP A 109 41.04 -6.90 0.69
CA ASP A 109 42.25 -6.67 -0.10
C ASP A 109 41.94 -6.29 -1.56
N SER A 110 40.82 -6.75 -2.11
CA SER A 110 40.40 -6.52 -3.50
C SER A 110 39.61 -5.23 -3.70
N MET A 111 38.82 -4.79 -2.72
CA MET A 111 37.96 -3.59 -2.79
C MET A 111 38.52 -2.37 -2.03
N GLY A 112 39.71 -2.48 -1.45
CA GLY A 112 40.35 -1.41 -0.68
C GLY A 112 39.83 -1.29 0.77
N ARG A 113 40.68 -0.77 1.67
CA ARG A 113 40.49 -0.73 3.14
C ARG A 113 39.27 0.07 3.69
N GLN A 114 38.38 0.54 2.83
CA GLN A 114 37.26 1.40 3.22
C GLN A 114 35.89 0.90 2.77
N ALA A 115 35.82 -0.19 2.01
CA ALA A 115 34.59 -0.93 1.85
C ALA A 115 34.42 -1.81 3.08
N THR A 116 33.67 -1.36 4.09
CA THR A 116 32.87 -2.32 4.85
C THR A 116 32.10 -3.08 3.78
N VAL A 117 32.46 -4.34 3.54
CA VAL A 117 31.65 -5.23 2.72
C VAL A 117 30.30 -5.19 3.40
N GLU A 118 29.37 -4.38 2.89
CA GLU A 118 27.97 -4.45 3.21
C GLU A 118 27.55 -5.79 2.63
N TRP A 119 27.90 -6.87 3.35
CA TRP A 119 27.22 -8.13 3.28
C TRP A 119 25.76 -7.73 3.41
N GLY A 120 25.03 -7.74 2.30
CA GLY A 120 23.66 -7.25 2.22
C GLY A 120 22.95 -7.74 3.46
N ASP A 121 22.52 -6.78 4.28
CA ASP A 121 21.95 -6.95 5.61
C ASP A 121 21.34 -8.36 5.74
N PRO A 122 22.04 -9.34 6.36
CA PRO A 122 21.69 -10.74 6.19
C PRO A 122 20.38 -10.99 6.94
N ARG A 123 19.28 -10.79 6.21
CA ARG A 123 17.92 -10.90 6.68
C ARG A 123 17.52 -12.35 6.51
N ASN A 124 17.46 -13.08 7.61
CA ASN A 124 16.77 -14.36 7.61
C ASN A 124 15.27 -14.08 7.73
N SER A 125 14.51 -14.70 6.84
CA SER A 125 13.05 -14.65 6.85
C SER A 125 12.49 -16.06 6.87
N ILE A 126 11.43 -16.26 7.65
CA ILE A 126 10.54 -17.43 7.53
C ILE A 126 9.36 -16.94 6.71
N GLU A 127 9.23 -17.52 5.51
CA GLU A 127 7.98 -17.51 4.80
C GLU A 127 7.14 -18.66 5.33
N TRP A 128 5.93 -18.37 5.75
CA TRP A 128 5.05 -19.37 6.31
C TRP A 128 3.75 -19.38 5.53
N THR A 129 3.23 -20.59 5.33
CA THR A 129 1.87 -20.80 4.84
C THR A 129 1.08 -21.50 5.92
N ALA A 130 0.00 -20.88 6.34
CA ALA A 130 -0.88 -21.36 7.38
C ALA A 130 -2.25 -21.67 6.76
N GLU A 131 -2.66 -22.94 6.80
CA GLU A 131 -3.95 -23.40 6.27
C GLU A 131 -4.89 -23.76 7.43
N HIS A 132 -5.67 -22.82 7.92
CA HIS A 132 -6.73 -23.12 8.88
C HIS A 132 -8.01 -23.39 8.12
N VAL A 133 -8.42 -24.66 7.93
CA VAL A 133 -9.74 -25.23 7.47
C VAL A 133 -10.45 -24.55 6.27
N MET A 134 -10.02 -23.36 5.86
CA MET A 134 -10.76 -22.23 5.30
C MET A 134 -9.90 -21.41 4.36
N MET A 135 -8.67 -21.05 4.73
CA MET A 135 -7.93 -20.01 4.00
C MET A 135 -6.42 -20.26 4.07
N PRO A 136 -5.73 -20.53 2.94
CA PRO A 136 -4.29 -20.44 2.92
C PRO A 136 -3.91 -18.97 3.16
N THR A 137 -3.20 -18.74 4.25
CA THR A 137 -2.59 -17.44 4.58
C THR A 137 -1.09 -17.59 4.44
N LYS A 138 -0.49 -16.83 3.52
CA LYS A 138 0.97 -16.73 3.41
C LYS A 138 1.46 -15.43 4.03
N GLY A 139 2.56 -15.48 4.77
CA GLY A 139 3.21 -14.29 5.30
C GLY A 139 4.69 -14.50 5.55
N THR A 140 5.36 -13.41 5.90
CA THR A 140 6.80 -13.38 6.07
C THR A 140 7.15 -12.73 7.39
N GLN A 141 7.99 -13.40 8.16
CA GLN A 141 8.55 -12.86 9.40
C GLN A 141 10.06 -12.75 9.27
N VAL A 142 10.57 -11.54 9.49
CA VAL A 142 11.99 -11.22 9.37
C VAL A 142 12.55 -10.94 10.76
N SER A 143 13.75 -11.44 11.03
CA SER A 143 14.51 -11.07 12.22
C SER A 143 15.79 -10.34 11.79
N MET A 144 16.04 -9.18 12.39
CA MET A 144 17.33 -8.50 12.30
C MET A 144 18.13 -8.90 13.53
N ALA A 145 19.19 -9.69 13.36
CA ALA A 145 20.09 -10.01 14.45
C ALA A 145 21.49 -9.45 14.16
N ASP A 146 22.07 -8.86 15.20
CA ASP A 146 23.38 -8.16 15.16
C ASP A 146 24.57 -9.08 14.92
N SER A 147 24.36 -10.41 14.88
CA SER A 147 25.43 -11.40 14.68
C SER A 147 25.02 -12.55 13.75
N PHE A 148 25.81 -12.73 12.69
CA PHE A 148 25.69 -13.74 11.64
C PHE A 148 25.41 -15.20 12.09
N PRO A 149 26.08 -15.78 13.12
CA PRO A 149 25.82 -17.17 13.53
C PRO A 149 24.57 -17.39 14.41
N ARG A 150 23.78 -16.35 14.68
CA ARG A 150 22.59 -16.44 15.55
C ARG A 150 21.31 -15.93 14.89
N GLN A 151 21.35 -15.60 13.61
CA GLN A 151 20.21 -14.97 12.95
C GLN A 151 19.00 -15.92 12.83
N LEU A 152 19.21 -17.17 12.42
CA LEU A 152 18.11 -18.15 12.36
C LEU A 152 17.72 -18.66 13.77
N ASP A 153 18.62 -18.64 14.75
CA ASP A 153 18.28 -18.85 16.18
C ASP A 153 17.40 -17.75 16.76
N THR A 154 17.72 -16.50 16.47
CA THR A 154 16.89 -15.36 16.85
C THR A 154 15.51 -15.47 16.20
N LEU A 155 15.47 -15.85 14.92
CA LEU A 155 14.22 -16.05 14.19
C LEU A 155 13.39 -17.20 14.76
N LEU A 156 14.01 -18.34 15.12
CA LEU A 156 13.29 -19.45 15.76
C LEU A 156 12.83 -19.16 17.19
N ARG A 157 13.55 -18.32 17.93
CA ARG A 157 13.14 -17.83 19.25
C ARG A 157 12.06 -16.76 19.18
N THR A 158 11.78 -16.21 18.00
CA THR A 158 10.73 -15.21 17.86
C THR A 158 9.37 -15.90 17.94
N GLU A 159 8.41 -15.24 18.59
CA GLU A 159 7.03 -15.71 18.65
C GLU A 159 6.48 -15.89 17.24
N SER A 160 5.85 -17.04 17.02
CA SER A 160 5.16 -17.33 15.77
C SER A 160 3.91 -16.45 15.64
N PRO A 161 3.48 -16.07 14.42
CA PRO A 161 2.29 -15.27 14.23
C PRO A 161 1.04 -15.94 14.79
N VAL A 162 0.13 -15.14 15.34
CA VAL A 162 -1.15 -15.60 15.90
C VAL A 162 -1.92 -16.49 14.92
N VAL A 163 -1.95 -16.13 13.65
CA VAL A 163 -2.62 -16.91 12.60
C VAL A 163 -1.96 -18.27 12.34
N VAL A 164 -0.64 -18.39 12.54
CA VAL A 164 0.07 -19.67 12.41
C VAL A 164 -0.27 -20.57 13.60
N GLN A 165 -0.29 -20.01 14.82
CA GLN A 165 -0.68 -20.74 16.02
C GLN A 165 -2.13 -21.23 15.94
N LEU A 166 -3.03 -20.44 15.35
CA LEU A 166 -4.42 -20.82 15.08
C LEU A 166 -4.50 -22.10 14.23
N CYS A 167 -3.68 -22.22 13.18
CA CYS A 167 -3.63 -23.40 12.32
C CYS A 167 -2.97 -24.61 12.99
N ALA A 168 -2.09 -24.37 13.97
CA ALA A 168 -1.30 -25.40 14.62
C ALA A 168 -2.09 -26.20 15.67
N VAL A 169 -3.28 -25.77 16.09
CA VAL A 169 -4.05 -26.39 17.18
C VAL A 169 -5.33 -27.07 16.71
N SER A 170 -5.82 -28.04 17.48
CA SER A 170 -7.11 -28.69 17.23
C SER A 170 -8.34 -27.88 17.67
N ASP A 171 -8.19 -26.91 18.59
CA ASP A 171 -9.28 -26.08 19.12
C ASP A 171 -8.96 -24.58 18.96
N ALA A 172 -9.31 -24.03 17.80
CA ALA A 172 -9.06 -22.64 17.43
C ALA A 172 -9.82 -21.62 18.29
N THR A 173 -10.96 -22.01 18.87
CA THR A 173 -11.79 -21.12 19.69
C THR A 173 -11.13 -20.86 21.04
N LYS A 174 -10.62 -21.91 21.71
CA LYS A 174 -9.86 -21.74 22.95
C LYS A 174 -8.59 -20.91 22.74
N MET A 175 -7.89 -21.11 21.63
CA MET A 175 -6.71 -20.29 21.30
C MET A 175 -7.08 -18.80 21.19
N CYS A 176 -8.18 -18.46 20.51
CA CYS A 176 -8.61 -17.06 20.38
C CYS A 176 -8.84 -16.36 21.73
N GLU A 177 -9.20 -17.07 22.80
CA GLU A 177 -9.34 -16.49 24.14
C GLU A 177 -7.99 -16.20 24.81
N LEU A 178 -6.94 -16.96 24.46
CA LEU A 178 -5.64 -16.96 25.14
C LEU A 178 -4.56 -16.12 24.43
N LEU A 179 -4.80 -15.71 23.19
CA LEU A 179 -3.83 -14.99 22.37
C LEU A 179 -3.57 -13.55 22.86
N THR A 180 -2.31 -13.19 23.06
CA THR A 180 -1.89 -11.81 23.37
C THR A 180 -1.50 -11.05 22.11
N LEU A 181 -1.26 -9.74 22.22
CA LEU A 181 -0.87 -8.89 21.09
C LEU A 181 0.56 -9.21 20.62
N ASN A 182 0.73 -9.42 19.31
CA ASN A 182 2.06 -9.52 18.71
C ASN A 182 2.68 -8.13 18.56
N SER A 183 3.89 -7.95 19.11
CA SER A 183 4.61 -6.68 19.09
C SER A 183 5.36 -6.42 17.77
N THR A 184 5.71 -7.47 17.02
CA THR A 184 6.49 -7.36 15.79
C THR A 184 5.58 -7.11 14.57
N PRO A 185 5.88 -6.09 13.73
CA PRO A 185 5.17 -5.89 12.46
C PRO A 185 5.41 -7.04 11.50
N LEU A 186 4.34 -7.54 10.87
CA LEU A 186 4.38 -8.68 9.96
C LEU A 186 3.81 -8.32 8.58
N ALA A 187 4.40 -8.86 7.52
CA ALA A 187 3.83 -8.79 6.18
C ALA A 187 3.00 -10.05 5.93
N VAL A 188 1.71 -9.88 5.60
CA VAL A 188 0.81 -10.98 5.25
C VAL A 188 0.46 -10.82 3.77
N GLU A 189 1.09 -11.65 2.93
CA GLU A 189 1.19 -11.43 1.49
C GLU A 189 0.09 -12.07 0.65
N THR A 190 -0.61 -13.09 1.13
CA THR A 190 -1.76 -13.63 0.38
C THR A 190 -2.73 -14.29 1.34
N MET A 191 -3.89 -13.66 1.47
CA MET A 191 -5.08 -14.29 2.01
C MET A 191 -6.06 -14.48 0.86
N GLN A 192 -6.37 -15.72 0.51
CA GLN A 192 -7.49 -16.07 -0.37
C GLN A 192 -8.66 -16.56 0.50
N PRO A 193 -9.44 -15.62 1.05
CA PRO A 193 -10.43 -15.99 2.01
C PRO A 193 -11.61 -16.75 1.41
N ARG A 194 -11.81 -18.01 1.87
CA ARG A 194 -13.06 -18.73 1.70
C ARG A 194 -14.12 -18.37 2.74
N PHE A 195 -14.77 -17.22 2.54
CA PHE A 195 -15.71 -16.68 3.54
C PHE A 195 -16.93 -17.57 3.80
N SER A 196 -17.30 -18.44 2.85
CA SER A 196 -18.48 -19.31 2.97
C SER A 196 -18.35 -20.41 4.02
N ALA A 197 -17.18 -20.55 4.61
CA ALA A 197 -16.81 -21.75 5.29
C ALA A 197 -16.56 -21.44 6.81
N PRO A 198 -16.64 -22.44 7.73
CA PRO A 198 -16.51 -22.21 9.17
C PRO A 198 -15.12 -21.78 9.68
N GLY A 199 -15.05 -20.69 10.44
CA GLY A 199 -13.80 -20.22 11.08
C GLY A 199 -13.39 -18.78 10.75
N GLY A 200 -14.20 -18.07 9.94
CA GLY A 200 -13.93 -16.68 9.55
C GLY A 200 -13.82 -15.71 10.74
N TRP A 201 -14.58 -15.95 11.81
CA TRP A 201 -14.49 -15.15 13.04
C TRP A 201 -13.14 -15.31 13.75
N GLN A 202 -12.67 -16.55 13.94
CA GLN A 202 -11.39 -16.85 14.61
C GLN A 202 -10.21 -16.23 13.85
N LEU A 203 -10.25 -16.30 12.52
CA LEU A 203 -9.24 -15.67 11.67
C LEU A 203 -9.27 -14.13 11.79
N THR A 204 -10.47 -13.54 11.78
CA THR A 204 -10.62 -12.09 11.98
C THR A 204 -10.10 -11.67 13.35
N ALA A 205 -10.40 -12.45 14.39
CA ALA A 205 -9.91 -12.21 15.74
C ALA A 205 -8.38 -12.27 15.80
N ALA A 206 -7.77 -13.29 15.19
CA ALA A 206 -6.31 -13.42 15.10
C ALA A 206 -5.67 -12.21 14.40
N LEU A 207 -6.17 -11.84 13.21
CA LEU A 207 -5.65 -10.72 12.43
C LEU A 207 -5.82 -9.37 13.12
N SER A 208 -6.92 -9.18 13.87
CA SER A 208 -7.20 -7.94 14.60
C SER A 208 -6.17 -7.62 15.70
N ARG A 209 -5.46 -8.66 16.19
CA ARG A 209 -4.44 -8.56 17.24
C ARG A 209 -3.01 -8.45 16.69
N MET A 210 -2.83 -8.54 15.37
CA MET A 210 -1.52 -8.47 14.71
C MET A 210 -1.19 -7.04 14.26
N ASN A 211 0.07 -6.65 14.42
CA ASN A 211 0.62 -5.48 13.75
C ASN A 211 1.05 -5.87 12.34
N LEU A 212 0.48 -5.23 11.32
CA LEU A 212 0.69 -5.58 9.91
C LEU A 212 1.43 -4.46 9.19
N SER A 213 2.61 -4.77 8.64
CA SER A 213 3.33 -3.87 7.73
C SER A 213 2.67 -3.86 6.36
N SER A 214 2.15 -5.00 5.92
CA SER A 214 1.34 -5.10 4.71
C SER A 214 0.30 -6.22 4.85
N LEU A 215 -0.91 -5.99 4.33
CA LEU A 215 -1.97 -6.98 4.24
C LEU A 215 -2.46 -7.08 2.79
N ARG A 216 -2.29 -8.23 2.15
CA ARG A 216 -2.84 -8.49 0.82
C ARG A 216 -4.06 -9.41 0.86
N LEU A 217 -5.20 -8.89 0.44
CA LEU A 217 -6.47 -9.59 0.36
C LEU A 217 -6.83 -9.89 -1.10
N ASN A 218 -7.25 -11.12 -1.39
CA ASN A 218 -7.84 -11.47 -2.67
C ASN A 218 -9.33 -11.79 -2.51
N LEU A 219 -10.21 -10.88 -2.95
CA LEU A 219 -11.65 -10.97 -2.72
C LEU A 219 -12.38 -11.78 -3.82
N ASP A 220 -11.83 -12.93 -4.20
CA ASP A 220 -12.33 -13.78 -5.28
C ASP A 220 -13.58 -14.60 -4.88
N GLU A 221 -13.70 -15.09 -3.64
CA GLU A 221 -14.81 -15.98 -3.26
C GLU A 221 -16.16 -15.28 -3.05
N ILE A 222 -16.16 -13.97 -2.77
CA ILE A 222 -17.41 -13.18 -2.66
C ILE A 222 -18.24 -13.30 -3.97
N VAL A 223 -17.62 -13.76 -5.06
CA VAL A 223 -18.22 -13.94 -6.39
C VAL A 223 -18.87 -15.32 -6.60
N ILE A 224 -18.41 -16.37 -5.91
CA ILE A 224 -18.70 -17.76 -6.31
C ILE A 224 -19.80 -18.40 -5.43
N SER A 225 -19.96 -17.94 -4.19
CA SER A 225 -20.97 -18.46 -3.26
C SER A 225 -21.51 -17.31 -2.38
N ALA A 226 -22.48 -16.56 -2.90
CA ALA A 226 -23.19 -15.51 -2.18
C ALA A 226 -24.14 -16.10 -1.10
N SER A 227 -23.62 -16.92 -0.18
CA SER A 227 -24.33 -17.26 1.05
C SER A 227 -24.28 -16.07 2.02
N GLY A 228 -25.33 -15.86 2.82
CA GLY A 228 -25.30 -14.82 3.84
C GLY A 228 -24.09 -14.94 4.78
N VAL A 229 -23.69 -16.16 5.10
CA VAL A 229 -22.48 -16.45 5.92
C VAL A 229 -21.21 -15.88 5.30
N ALA A 230 -21.02 -16.01 3.99
CA ALA A 230 -19.85 -15.47 3.31
C ALA A 230 -19.82 -13.94 3.37
N CYS A 231 -20.97 -13.29 3.15
CA CYS A 231 -21.09 -11.84 3.26
C CYS A 231 -20.85 -11.36 4.70
N VAL A 232 -21.38 -12.07 5.69
CA VAL A 232 -21.19 -11.75 7.11
C VAL A 232 -19.72 -11.84 7.49
N ASN A 233 -19.05 -12.95 7.18
CA ASN A 233 -17.64 -13.15 7.49
C ASN A 233 -16.75 -12.11 6.79
N ALA A 234 -17.03 -11.80 5.52
CA ALA A 234 -16.32 -10.77 4.78
C ALA A 234 -16.51 -9.38 5.41
N GLY A 235 -17.75 -9.01 5.70
CA GLY A 235 -18.05 -7.72 6.31
C GLY A 235 -17.50 -7.56 7.72
N THR A 236 -17.51 -8.63 8.52
CA THR A 236 -16.89 -8.65 9.85
C THR A 236 -15.38 -8.47 9.75
N LEU A 237 -14.71 -9.17 8.83
CA LEU A 237 -13.28 -8.99 8.57
C LEU A 237 -12.98 -7.56 8.14
N LEU A 238 -13.65 -7.05 7.12
CA LEU A 238 -13.38 -5.74 6.54
C LEU A 238 -13.65 -4.60 7.54
N SER A 239 -14.79 -4.62 8.23
CA SER A 239 -15.11 -3.61 9.24
C SER A 239 -14.13 -3.65 10.42
N THR A 240 -13.79 -4.84 10.92
CA THR A 240 -12.81 -4.99 12.00
C THR A 240 -11.43 -4.49 11.59
N MET A 241 -10.95 -4.91 10.41
CA MET A 241 -9.59 -4.61 9.98
C MET A 241 -9.40 -3.15 9.58
N LEU A 242 -10.43 -2.51 9.00
CA LEU A 242 -10.31 -1.18 8.40
C LEU A 242 -10.92 -0.09 9.29
N CYS A 243 -12.11 -0.33 9.87
CA CYS A 243 -12.78 0.63 10.76
C CYS A 243 -12.35 0.47 12.22
N GLY A 244 -11.48 -0.51 12.50
CA GLY A 244 -10.94 -0.82 13.83
C GLY A 244 -11.88 -1.61 14.73
N ARG A 245 -13.08 -1.97 14.26
CA ARG A 245 -14.09 -2.69 15.02
C ARG A 245 -15.18 -3.27 14.13
N SER A 246 -15.69 -4.42 14.51
CA SER A 246 -16.85 -5.05 13.85
C SER A 246 -18.11 -4.16 13.95
N VAL A 247 -18.92 -4.16 12.89
CA VAL A 247 -20.15 -3.34 12.77
C VAL A 247 -21.42 -4.16 12.92
N CYS A 248 -21.42 -5.38 12.37
CA CYS A 248 -22.55 -6.30 12.51
C CYS A 248 -22.07 -7.60 13.16
N MET A 249 -23.02 -8.34 13.74
CA MET A 249 -22.81 -9.64 14.35
C MET A 249 -23.83 -10.64 13.82
N GLU A 250 -23.41 -11.89 13.71
CA GLU A 250 -24.32 -13.02 13.58
C GLU A 250 -24.76 -13.47 14.99
N GLU A 251 -26.00 -13.96 15.14
CA GLU A 251 -26.58 -14.36 16.44
C GLU A 251 -25.75 -15.42 17.22
N HIS A 252 -24.77 -16.06 16.55
CA HIS A 252 -23.94 -17.13 17.10
C HIS A 252 -22.43 -16.79 17.18
N CYS A 253 -22.03 -15.54 16.89
CA CYS A 253 -20.63 -15.12 16.97
C CYS A 253 -20.23 -14.69 18.40
N GLY A 254 -18.93 -14.82 18.72
CA GLY A 254 -18.33 -14.36 19.97
C GLY A 254 -18.37 -12.82 20.15
N PRO A 255 -17.72 -12.27 21.19
CA PRO A 255 -17.79 -10.84 21.50
C PRO A 255 -17.27 -9.94 20.36
N LEU A 256 -17.68 -8.67 20.39
CA LEU A 256 -17.23 -7.60 19.50
C LEU A 256 -15.71 -7.61 19.30
N LEU A 257 -15.30 -7.82 18.05
CA LEU A 257 -13.90 -7.75 17.69
C LEU A 257 -13.50 -6.28 17.55
N GLN A 258 -12.43 -5.92 18.27
CA GLN A 258 -11.76 -4.64 18.18
C GLN A 258 -10.34 -4.86 17.69
N ARG A 259 -9.92 -4.03 16.73
CA ARG A 259 -8.56 -4.01 16.23
C ARG A 259 -7.66 -3.35 17.27
N HIS A 260 -6.58 -4.03 17.59
CA HIS A 260 -5.54 -3.51 18.48
C HIS A 260 -4.22 -3.26 17.76
N GLY A 261 -4.00 -3.87 16.58
CA GLY A 261 -2.81 -3.64 15.76
C GLY A 261 -2.98 -2.57 14.68
N VAL A 262 -1.89 -2.23 13.99
CA VAL A 262 -1.86 -1.25 12.87
C VAL A 262 -1.80 -1.96 11.51
N ILE A 263 -2.24 -1.30 10.42
CA ILE A 263 -1.97 -1.71 9.02
C ILE A 263 -1.26 -0.55 8.33
N HIS A 264 -0.04 -0.76 7.85
CA HIS A 264 0.67 0.29 7.12
C HIS A 264 0.33 0.31 5.62
N ASP A 265 0.17 -0.85 4.99
CA ASP A 265 -0.16 -0.99 3.57
C ASP A 265 -1.24 -2.05 3.35
N LEU A 266 -2.35 -1.65 2.72
CA LEU A 266 -3.43 -2.56 2.34
C LEU A 266 -3.41 -2.80 0.84
N GLN A 267 -3.24 -4.04 0.41
CA GLN A 267 -3.28 -4.44 -0.99
C GLN A 267 -4.53 -5.29 -1.24
N VAL A 268 -5.37 -4.94 -2.21
CA VAL A 268 -6.58 -5.70 -2.52
C VAL A 268 -6.66 -5.99 -4.00
N THR A 269 -6.93 -7.25 -4.32
CA THR A 269 -7.28 -7.68 -5.68
C THR A 269 -8.75 -8.05 -5.72
N PHE A 270 -9.48 -7.51 -6.70
CA PHE A 270 -10.86 -7.86 -6.95
C PHE A 270 -10.97 -8.97 -8.01
N ALA A 271 -11.90 -9.90 -7.79
CA ALA A 271 -12.25 -10.90 -8.80
C ALA A 271 -12.76 -10.26 -10.09
N ARG A 272 -12.75 -11.02 -11.19
CA ARG A 272 -13.15 -10.47 -12.50
C ARG A 272 -14.64 -10.15 -12.62
N ASP A 273 -15.54 -10.76 -11.84
CA ASP A 273 -16.97 -10.72 -12.18
C ASP A 273 -17.93 -10.25 -11.06
N SER A 274 -17.47 -9.60 -9.98
CA SER A 274 -18.36 -9.12 -8.90
C SER A 274 -18.12 -7.70 -8.41
N ALA A 275 -19.22 -7.02 -8.03
CA ALA A 275 -19.26 -5.72 -7.38
C ALA A 275 -19.30 -5.79 -5.85
N ALA A 276 -19.61 -6.96 -5.27
CA ALA A 276 -19.84 -7.11 -3.83
C ALA A 276 -18.55 -6.95 -3.00
N GLY A 277 -17.42 -7.49 -3.48
CA GLY A 277 -16.11 -7.26 -2.85
C GLY A 277 -15.72 -5.78 -2.78
N PRO A 278 -15.75 -5.04 -3.92
CA PRO A 278 -15.57 -3.60 -3.94
C PRO A 278 -16.51 -2.83 -3.01
N ALA A 279 -17.80 -3.20 -2.94
CA ALA A 279 -18.78 -2.53 -2.09
C ALA A 279 -18.47 -2.68 -0.60
N GLY A 280 -18.21 -3.90 -0.13
CA GLY A 280 -17.84 -4.16 1.27
C GLY A 280 -16.53 -3.47 1.66
N LEU A 281 -15.51 -3.56 0.79
CA LEU A 281 -14.22 -2.91 1.04
C LEU A 281 -14.36 -1.38 1.10
N CYS A 282 -14.92 -0.78 0.04
CA CYS A 282 -14.96 0.68 -0.09
C CYS A 282 -15.85 1.31 0.97
N SER A 283 -16.97 0.69 1.35
CA SER A 283 -17.79 1.15 2.48
C SER A 283 -17.01 1.15 3.80
N ALA A 284 -16.11 0.18 4.03
CA ALA A 284 -15.25 0.16 5.21
C ALA A 284 -14.12 1.22 5.15
N LEU A 285 -13.56 1.46 3.95
CA LEU A 285 -12.47 2.43 3.76
C LEU A 285 -12.88 3.88 4.07
N VAL A 286 -14.17 4.21 3.96
CA VAL A 286 -14.73 5.52 4.36
C VAL A 286 -14.39 5.85 5.82
N GLU A 287 -14.33 4.86 6.70
CA GLU A 287 -14.01 5.01 8.13
C GLU A 287 -12.58 4.57 8.49
N ALA A 288 -11.72 4.32 7.50
CA ALA A 288 -10.38 3.82 7.74
C ALA A 288 -9.47 4.89 8.36
N SER A 289 -9.27 4.83 9.67
CA SER A 289 -8.53 5.86 10.43
C SER A 289 -7.05 5.59 10.63
N SER A 290 -6.57 4.38 10.33
CA SER A 290 -5.21 3.94 10.66
C SER A 290 -4.43 3.38 9.46
N ILE A 291 -4.86 3.66 8.22
CA ILE A 291 -4.29 3.06 7.01
C ILE A 291 -3.78 4.19 6.11
N PRO A 292 -2.46 4.42 6.03
CA PRO A 292 -1.92 5.51 5.24
C PRO A 292 -1.85 5.19 3.75
N LYS A 293 -1.74 3.90 3.38
CA LYS A 293 -1.52 3.45 2.01
C LYS A 293 -2.46 2.32 1.60
N VAL A 294 -3.02 2.45 0.40
CA VAL A 294 -3.83 1.42 -0.24
C VAL A 294 -3.38 1.13 -1.68
N THR A 295 -3.33 -0.14 -2.05
CA THR A 295 -3.12 -0.61 -3.42
C THR A 295 -4.32 -1.44 -3.86
N LEU A 296 -4.98 -1.05 -4.94
CA LEU A 296 -6.16 -1.71 -5.47
C LEU A 296 -5.90 -2.19 -6.89
N ASN A 297 -6.06 -3.48 -7.11
CA ASN A 297 -6.03 -4.09 -8.42
C ASN A 297 -7.47 -4.29 -8.91
N MET A 298 -7.85 -3.52 -9.93
CA MET A 298 -9.20 -3.50 -10.48
C MET A 298 -9.53 -4.73 -11.32
N GLY A 299 -8.57 -5.65 -11.53
CA GLY A 299 -8.71 -6.84 -12.37
C GLY A 299 -8.82 -6.51 -13.87
N ILE A 300 -8.54 -7.49 -14.72
CA ILE A 300 -8.80 -7.36 -16.17
C ILE A 300 -10.25 -7.80 -16.41
N LEU A 301 -11.10 -6.84 -16.73
CA LEU A 301 -12.50 -7.08 -17.09
C LEU A 301 -12.55 -7.31 -18.60
N GLY A 302 -13.14 -8.42 -19.03
CA GLY A 302 -13.48 -8.58 -20.45
C GLY A 302 -14.59 -7.61 -20.85
N ASP A 303 -14.74 -7.33 -22.15
CA ASP A 303 -15.74 -6.40 -22.70
C ASP A 303 -17.18 -6.62 -22.21
N ARG A 304 -17.51 -7.83 -21.74
CA ARG A 304 -18.84 -8.19 -21.23
C ARG A 304 -19.16 -7.61 -19.84
N ALA A 305 -18.17 -7.09 -19.11
CA ALA A 305 -18.32 -6.62 -17.72
C ALA A 305 -18.01 -5.12 -17.55
N TRP A 306 -18.15 -4.30 -18.60
CA TRP A 306 -17.84 -2.86 -18.55
C TRP A 306 -18.62 -2.09 -17.46
N TRP A 307 -19.86 -2.47 -17.15
CA TRP A 307 -20.68 -1.87 -16.09
C TRP A 307 -20.07 -2.09 -14.69
N LEU A 308 -19.35 -3.20 -14.51
CA LEU A 308 -18.73 -3.53 -13.24
C LEU A 308 -17.57 -2.58 -12.93
N ASN A 309 -16.87 -2.14 -13.96
CA ASN A 309 -15.85 -1.11 -13.86
C ASN A 309 -16.44 0.22 -13.37
N GLN A 310 -17.56 0.64 -13.94
CA GLN A 310 -18.28 1.86 -13.53
C GLN A 310 -18.66 1.82 -12.05
N VAL A 311 -19.18 0.68 -11.59
CA VAL A 311 -19.59 0.47 -10.18
C VAL A 311 -18.37 0.53 -9.26
N ARG A 312 -17.26 -0.12 -9.60
CA ARG A 312 -16.02 -0.11 -8.80
C ARG A 312 -15.47 1.30 -8.63
N TRP A 313 -15.43 2.07 -9.71
CA TRP A 313 -14.98 3.46 -9.67
C TRP A 313 -15.89 4.35 -8.85
N GLY A 314 -17.22 4.16 -8.91
CA GLY A 314 -18.14 4.89 -8.04
C GLY A 314 -17.93 4.54 -6.55
N TRP A 315 -17.71 3.27 -6.22
CA TRP A 315 -17.37 2.87 -4.85
C TRP A 315 -16.03 3.46 -4.38
N LEU A 316 -15.04 3.50 -5.26
CA LEU A 316 -13.74 4.08 -4.95
C LEU A 316 -13.83 5.60 -4.77
N ALA A 317 -14.59 6.28 -5.63
CA ALA A 317 -14.96 7.69 -5.51
C ALA A 317 -15.54 7.99 -4.13
N TYR A 318 -16.51 7.18 -3.72
CA TYR A 318 -17.17 7.29 -2.42
C TYR A 318 -16.18 7.13 -1.25
N ALA A 319 -15.30 6.12 -1.33
CA ALA A 319 -14.35 5.79 -0.26
C ALA A 319 -13.23 6.82 -0.09
N LEU A 320 -12.58 7.26 -1.18
CA LEU A 320 -11.35 8.04 -1.11
C LEU A 320 -11.55 9.54 -1.29
N TRP A 321 -12.58 9.94 -2.03
CA TRP A 321 -12.78 11.34 -2.43
C TRP A 321 -14.16 11.91 -2.06
N GLY A 322 -15.07 11.08 -1.52
CA GLY A 322 -16.36 11.53 -1.01
C GLY A 322 -16.21 12.47 0.18
N SER A 323 -17.08 13.49 0.27
CA SER A 323 -17.03 14.46 1.39
C SER A 323 -17.38 13.85 2.75
N THR A 324 -18.03 12.69 2.75
CA THR A 324 -18.38 11.89 3.92
C THR A 324 -17.27 10.93 4.33
N SER A 325 -16.15 10.89 3.57
CA SER A 325 -15.01 10.05 3.92
C SER A 325 -14.21 10.66 5.08
N HIS A 326 -14.00 9.84 6.10
CA HIS A 326 -13.11 10.12 7.23
C HIS A 326 -11.80 9.32 7.10
N SER A 327 -11.50 8.86 5.89
CA SER A 327 -10.33 8.04 5.62
C SER A 327 -9.02 8.80 5.86
N SER A 328 -8.07 8.12 6.48
CA SER A 328 -6.68 8.57 6.73
C SER A 328 -5.72 8.26 5.57
N ILE A 329 -6.24 7.70 4.47
CA ILE A 329 -5.42 7.27 3.32
C ILE A 329 -4.81 8.49 2.64
N GLU A 330 -3.48 8.52 2.59
CA GLU A 330 -2.71 9.57 1.92
C GLU A 330 -2.14 9.09 0.58
N GLU A 331 -1.86 7.79 0.44
CA GLU A 331 -1.32 7.18 -0.77
C GLU A 331 -2.26 6.10 -1.33
N ALA A 332 -2.65 6.26 -2.60
CA ALA A 332 -3.46 5.29 -3.32
C ALA A 332 -2.75 4.84 -4.61
N ARG A 333 -2.64 3.53 -4.82
CA ARG A 333 -2.22 2.93 -6.09
C ARG A 333 -3.37 2.12 -6.67
N ILE A 334 -3.73 2.40 -7.91
CA ILE A 334 -4.83 1.74 -8.61
C ILE A 334 -4.26 1.14 -9.90
N THR A 335 -4.45 -0.16 -10.11
CA THR A 335 -3.92 -0.87 -11.27
C THR A 335 -5.00 -1.57 -12.08
N ASN A 336 -4.67 -1.92 -13.33
CA ASN A 336 -5.58 -2.48 -14.32
C ASN A 336 -6.81 -1.60 -14.60
N ILE A 337 -6.57 -0.30 -14.75
CA ILE A 337 -7.64 0.66 -14.98
C ILE A 337 -8.14 0.57 -16.42
N HIS A 338 -9.43 0.34 -16.60
CA HIS A 338 -10.15 0.70 -17.81
C HIS A 338 -10.85 2.04 -17.57
N LEU A 339 -10.65 3.04 -18.43
CA LEU A 339 -11.27 4.35 -18.27
C LEU A 339 -12.23 4.65 -19.43
N SER A 340 -13.51 4.84 -19.10
CA SER A 340 -14.60 5.16 -20.04
C SER A 340 -15.39 6.40 -19.61
N ASN A 341 -16.23 6.93 -20.50
CA ASN A 341 -17.14 8.03 -20.16
C ASN A 341 -18.06 7.68 -18.98
N ALA A 342 -18.60 6.45 -18.95
CA ALA A 342 -19.47 5.99 -17.88
C ALA A 342 -18.76 5.96 -16.53
N THR A 343 -17.48 5.56 -16.51
CA THR A 343 -16.65 5.59 -15.31
C THR A 343 -16.52 7.01 -14.75
N VAL A 344 -16.16 7.99 -15.58
CA VAL A 344 -16.00 9.39 -15.13
C VAL A 344 -17.33 9.98 -14.67
N ALA A 345 -18.44 9.67 -15.37
CA ALA A 345 -19.77 10.09 -14.97
C ALA A 345 -20.19 9.50 -13.61
N SER A 346 -19.88 8.23 -13.35
CA SER A 346 -20.11 7.58 -12.06
C SER A 346 -19.34 8.25 -10.92
N VAL A 347 -18.06 8.56 -11.13
CA VAL A 347 -17.25 9.33 -10.15
C VAL A 347 -17.89 10.69 -9.89
N ALA A 348 -18.27 11.43 -10.94
CA ALA A 348 -18.90 12.74 -10.78
C ALA A 348 -20.23 12.67 -10.02
N ALA A 349 -21.08 11.69 -10.34
CA ALA A 349 -22.36 11.47 -9.67
C ALA A 349 -22.15 11.20 -8.18
N VAL A 350 -21.27 10.27 -7.82
CA VAL A 350 -20.95 9.93 -6.43
C VAL A 350 -20.40 11.12 -5.65
N LEU A 351 -19.51 11.92 -6.26
CA LEU A 351 -18.96 13.11 -5.58
C LEU A 351 -20.01 14.21 -5.41
N SER A 352 -21.08 14.21 -6.22
CA SER A 352 -22.19 15.15 -6.09
C SER A 352 -23.20 14.74 -5.02
N THR A 353 -23.54 13.44 -4.96
CA THR A 353 -24.54 12.89 -4.03
C THR A 353 -23.93 12.42 -2.71
N CYS A 354 -22.60 12.23 -2.67
CA CYS A 354 -21.88 11.58 -1.58
C CYS A 354 -22.50 10.24 -1.20
N TYR A 355 -22.93 9.46 -2.19
CA TYR A 355 -23.54 8.14 -2.02
C TYR A 355 -22.98 7.18 -3.09
N PRO A 356 -22.69 5.91 -2.75
CA PRO A 356 -22.14 4.94 -3.71
C PRO A 356 -23.14 4.61 -4.85
N PRO A 357 -22.66 4.11 -6.00
CA PRO A 357 -23.54 3.79 -7.13
C PRO A 357 -24.51 2.66 -6.78
N THR A 358 -25.77 2.81 -7.17
CA THR A 358 -26.81 1.78 -6.99
C THR A 358 -27.29 1.24 -8.33
N SER A 359 -27.81 0.01 -8.34
CA SER A 359 -28.40 -0.60 -9.55
C SER A 359 -29.68 0.10 -10.01
N LEU A 360 -30.24 1.00 -9.20
CA LEU A 360 -31.48 1.74 -9.37
C LEU A 360 -31.24 3.24 -9.59
N ASP A 361 -30.19 3.60 -10.34
CA ASP A 361 -29.92 5.00 -10.74
C ASP A 361 -30.89 5.48 -11.84
N THR A 362 -32.18 5.34 -11.59
CA THR A 362 -33.25 6.00 -12.35
C THR A 362 -34.17 6.71 -11.38
N ALA A 363 -33.91 7.99 -11.09
CA ALA A 363 -34.94 9.04 -10.96
C ALA A 363 -34.42 10.30 -10.23
N ASP A 364 -34.85 11.46 -10.75
CA ASP A 364 -34.78 12.81 -10.16
C ASP A 364 -35.47 12.95 -8.77
N SER A 365 -35.92 11.86 -8.14
CA SER A 365 -36.68 11.83 -6.88
C SER A 365 -35.96 11.17 -5.70
N SER A 366 -34.69 10.81 -5.82
CA SER A 366 -33.91 10.25 -4.70
C SER A 366 -33.55 11.35 -3.69
N GLU A 367 -33.92 11.15 -2.43
CA GLU A 367 -33.44 11.98 -1.31
C GLU A 367 -32.20 11.32 -0.68
N TYR A 368 -31.17 12.12 -0.41
CA TYR A 368 -29.94 11.66 0.28
C TYR A 368 -29.82 12.30 1.66
N GLY A 369 -29.24 11.55 2.60
CA GLY A 369 -29.19 11.94 4.00
C GLY A 369 -28.46 10.92 4.87
N PHE A 370 -28.86 10.84 6.13
CA PHE A 370 -28.29 9.91 7.11
C PHE A 370 -29.39 9.20 7.90
N ILE A 371 -29.07 8.01 8.38
CA ILE A 371 -29.89 7.26 9.33
C ILE A 371 -28.99 6.85 10.50
N ASP A 372 -29.40 7.22 11.70
CA ASP A 372 -28.80 6.72 12.94
C ASP A 372 -29.43 5.34 13.23
N VAL A 373 -28.74 4.28 12.82
CA VAL A 373 -29.18 2.89 12.98
C VAL A 373 -28.81 2.41 14.38
N GLN A 374 -29.82 2.01 15.15
CA GLN A 374 -29.65 1.55 16.53
C GLN A 374 -29.11 0.12 16.62
N GLU A 375 -28.37 -0.19 17.69
CA GLU A 375 -27.97 -1.54 18.05
C GLU A 375 -29.16 -2.52 18.03
N GLY A 376 -28.93 -3.73 17.50
CA GLY A 376 -29.95 -4.76 17.34
C GLY A 376 -30.84 -4.61 16.11
N THR A 377 -30.74 -3.50 15.36
CA THR A 377 -31.48 -3.33 14.10
C THR A 377 -31.07 -4.39 13.08
N LYS A 378 -32.05 -4.99 12.40
CA LYS A 378 -31.81 -5.93 11.31
C LYS A 378 -31.62 -5.20 9.99
N LEU A 379 -30.47 -5.44 9.36
CA LEU A 379 -30.11 -4.94 8.04
C LEU A 379 -30.12 -6.09 7.03
N ARG A 380 -30.51 -5.79 5.80
CA ARG A 380 -30.47 -6.76 4.70
C ARG A 380 -29.50 -6.29 3.62
N PRO A 381 -28.34 -6.94 3.45
CA PRO A 381 -27.39 -6.61 2.39
C PRO A 381 -28.04 -6.72 1.01
N CYS A 382 -27.83 -5.71 0.15
CA CYS A 382 -28.34 -5.72 -1.21
C CYS A 382 -27.57 -6.76 -2.05
N GLY A 383 -28.29 -7.67 -2.72
CA GLY A 383 -27.70 -8.70 -3.59
C GLY A 383 -27.62 -10.11 -3.00
N LEU A 384 -28.11 -10.33 -1.77
CA LEU A 384 -28.33 -11.66 -1.18
C LEU A 384 -29.78 -12.13 -1.35
N GLU A 385 -30.02 -13.46 -1.27
CA GLU A 385 -31.37 -14.01 -1.24
C GLU A 385 -32.17 -13.61 0.02
N VAL A 386 -33.50 -13.67 -0.07
CA VAL A 386 -34.49 -12.94 0.76
C VAL A 386 -34.45 -13.22 2.28
N SER A 387 -33.80 -14.30 2.73
CA SER A 387 -33.86 -14.74 4.14
C SER A 387 -32.79 -14.16 5.07
N ASP A 388 -31.68 -13.65 4.54
CA ASP A 388 -30.50 -13.42 5.36
C ASP A 388 -30.45 -11.95 5.84
N CYS A 389 -30.59 -11.76 7.15
CA CYS A 389 -30.48 -10.46 7.81
C CYS A 389 -29.28 -10.47 8.76
N ILE A 390 -28.59 -9.34 8.85
CA ILE A 390 -27.50 -9.12 9.80
C ILE A 390 -27.97 -8.13 10.87
N SER A 391 -27.58 -8.35 12.12
CA SER A 391 -27.92 -7.44 13.21
C SER A 391 -26.77 -6.48 13.45
N VAL A 392 -27.07 -5.18 13.55
CA VAL A 392 -26.05 -4.20 13.92
C VAL A 392 -25.68 -4.41 15.38
N SER A 393 -24.39 -4.46 15.68
CA SER A 393 -23.88 -4.76 17.02
C SER A 393 -23.64 -3.51 17.87
N ARG A 394 -23.93 -2.31 17.33
CA ARG A 394 -23.80 -1.02 18.00
C ARG A 394 -24.53 0.07 17.22
N ASP A 395 -24.74 1.23 17.82
CA ASP A 395 -25.25 2.39 17.09
C ASP A 395 -24.26 2.84 16.01
N ILE A 396 -24.78 3.06 14.79
CA ILE A 396 -24.00 3.56 13.66
C ILE A 396 -24.78 4.64 12.90
N CYS A 397 -24.09 5.70 12.48
CA CYS A 397 -24.66 6.70 11.58
C CYS A 397 -24.25 6.35 10.15
N CYS A 398 -25.21 5.91 9.35
CA CYS A 398 -24.97 5.50 7.98
C CYS A 398 -25.42 6.55 6.99
N ARG A 399 -24.64 6.72 5.93
CA ARG A 399 -25.05 7.45 4.74
C ARG A 399 -26.23 6.74 4.09
N ALA A 400 -27.30 7.46 3.77
CA ALA A 400 -28.58 6.88 3.38
C ALA A 400 -29.14 7.48 2.08
N ARG A 401 -29.84 6.64 1.31
CA ARG A 401 -30.67 7.00 0.16
C ARG A 401 -32.10 6.56 0.44
N TYR A 402 -33.05 7.44 0.15
CA TYR A 402 -34.48 7.19 0.35
C TYR A 402 -35.28 7.65 -0.86
N VAL A 403 -36.09 6.76 -1.43
CA VAL A 403 -37.01 7.06 -2.52
C VAL A 403 -38.44 6.90 -2.02
N ARG A 404 -39.10 8.02 -1.70
CA ARG A 404 -40.44 8.04 -1.07
C ARG A 404 -41.49 7.27 -1.87
N ALA A 405 -41.41 7.29 -3.20
CA ALA A 405 -42.39 6.67 -4.09
C ALA A 405 -42.23 5.14 -4.23
N GLU A 406 -41.05 4.59 -3.95
CA GLU A 406 -40.68 3.22 -4.33
C GLU A 406 -40.37 2.33 -3.13
N MET A 407 -39.82 2.89 -2.05
CA MET A 407 -39.19 2.08 -1.02
C MET A 407 -40.09 1.68 0.17
N ASN A 408 -41.41 1.95 0.16
CA ASN A 408 -42.38 1.44 1.16
C ASN A 408 -41.87 1.45 2.63
N GLN A 409 -41.45 2.60 3.16
CA GLN A 409 -40.83 2.75 4.50
C GLN A 409 -39.52 1.97 4.69
N GLN A 410 -38.75 1.75 3.63
CA GLN A 410 -37.38 1.26 3.69
C GLN A 410 -36.43 2.33 3.17
N ALA A 411 -35.18 2.26 3.59
CA ALA A 411 -34.10 3.08 3.07
C ALA A 411 -32.88 2.21 2.79
N GLU A 412 -32.04 2.68 1.87
CA GLU A 412 -30.76 2.06 1.56
C GLU A 412 -29.65 2.80 2.32
N VAL A 413 -28.90 2.07 3.12
CA VAL A 413 -27.79 2.58 3.94
C VAL A 413 -26.47 1.97 3.50
N ALA A 414 -25.43 2.80 3.38
CA ALA A 414 -24.07 2.32 3.18
C ALA A 414 -23.46 1.93 4.54
N VAL A 415 -23.18 0.63 4.71
CA VAL A 415 -22.74 0.03 5.97
C VAL A 415 -21.27 -0.39 5.83
N PRO A 416 -20.37 0.09 6.70
CA PRO A 416 -18.95 -0.22 6.60
C PRO A 416 -18.67 -1.74 6.65
N GLY A 417 -18.05 -2.27 5.59
CA GLY A 417 -17.72 -3.69 5.45
C GLY A 417 -18.76 -4.48 4.67
N TYR A 418 -20.00 -4.02 4.60
CA TYR A 418 -21.13 -4.77 4.04
C TYR A 418 -21.71 -4.14 2.76
N GLY A 419 -21.26 -2.94 2.37
CA GLY A 419 -21.76 -2.25 1.18
C GLY A 419 -23.13 -1.62 1.42
N VAL A 420 -24.01 -1.64 0.42
CA VAL A 420 -25.39 -1.11 0.58
C VAL A 420 -26.27 -2.18 1.22
N CYS A 421 -26.98 -1.79 2.28
CA CYS A 421 -27.98 -2.61 2.96
C CYS A 421 -29.33 -1.88 2.98
N THR A 422 -30.42 -2.62 3.02
CA THR A 422 -31.76 -2.08 3.26
C THR A 422 -32.09 -2.14 4.75
N VAL A 423 -32.72 -1.08 5.25
CA VAL A 423 -33.21 -0.94 6.63
C VAL A 423 -34.68 -0.55 6.62
N GLN A 424 -35.46 -1.09 7.56
CA GLN A 424 -36.85 -0.66 7.78
C GLN A 424 -36.88 0.63 8.61
N LEU A 425 -37.65 1.59 8.13
CA LEU A 425 -37.96 2.83 8.83
C LEU A 425 -39.19 2.57 9.71
N GLU A 426 -38.97 2.05 10.91
CA GLU A 426 -40.01 1.93 11.91
C GLU A 426 -40.25 3.29 12.59
N ASP A 427 -41.52 3.67 12.75
CA ASP A 427 -41.92 4.92 13.39
C ASP A 427 -41.27 4.99 14.79
N SER A 428 -40.31 5.90 14.96
CA SER A 428 -39.53 6.26 16.17
C SER A 428 -38.15 5.64 16.40
N VAL A 429 -37.72 4.60 15.67
CA VAL A 429 -36.40 3.95 15.92
C VAL A 429 -35.34 4.38 14.90
N ASN A 430 -35.64 4.28 13.60
CA ASN A 430 -34.71 4.61 12.53
C ASN A 430 -35.32 5.74 11.67
N SER A 431 -34.95 7.00 11.97
CA SER A 431 -35.46 8.15 11.21
C SER A 431 -34.46 8.62 10.16
N PHE A 432 -34.91 8.75 8.91
CA PHE A 432 -34.13 9.38 7.84
C PHE A 432 -34.02 10.90 8.05
N VAL A 433 -32.79 11.41 8.04
CA VAL A 433 -32.47 12.83 8.17
C VAL A 433 -31.88 13.32 6.85
N PRO A 434 -32.64 14.10 6.05
CA PRO A 434 -32.19 14.60 4.75
C PRO A 434 -31.03 15.61 4.87
N ASP A 435 -30.14 15.67 3.89
CA ASP A 435 -28.97 16.58 3.91
C ASP A 435 -29.31 18.05 4.13
N TYR A 436 -30.43 18.52 3.59
CA TYR A 436 -30.84 19.92 3.72
C TYR A 436 -31.22 20.30 5.17
N THR A 437 -31.46 19.32 6.05
CA THR A 437 -31.74 19.57 7.49
C THR A 437 -30.48 19.66 8.35
N ARG A 438 -29.35 19.08 7.93
CA ARG A 438 -28.03 19.22 8.57
C ARG A 438 -27.06 20.00 7.66
N PRO A 439 -26.99 21.34 7.74
CA PRO A 439 -26.10 22.14 6.90
C PRO A 439 -24.59 21.97 7.19
N GLN A 440 -24.19 21.05 8.08
CA GLN A 440 -22.83 20.93 8.61
C GLN A 440 -21.79 20.32 7.64
N TYR A 441 -22.18 19.73 6.51
CA TYR A 441 -21.26 18.99 5.64
C TYR A 441 -20.92 19.66 4.30
N LYS A 442 -21.30 20.93 4.09
CA LYS A 442 -20.91 21.69 2.88
C LYS A 442 -19.51 22.32 2.93
N SER A 443 -18.72 22.10 3.99
CA SER A 443 -17.42 22.75 4.14
C SER A 443 -16.25 21.79 3.90
N ASN A 444 -15.50 22.11 2.84
CA ASN A 444 -14.17 21.61 2.43
C ASN A 444 -14.09 20.15 2.00
N ARG A 445 -13.97 19.96 0.66
CA ARG A 445 -13.49 18.75 -0.02
C ARG A 445 -12.00 18.47 0.29
N SER A 446 -11.59 18.45 1.55
CA SER A 446 -10.20 18.11 1.90
C SER A 446 -10.07 16.59 1.93
N THR A 447 -9.90 15.99 0.75
CA THR A 447 -9.51 14.59 0.60
C THR A 447 -8.10 14.40 1.18
N CYS A 448 -7.87 13.31 1.93
CA CYS A 448 -6.57 13.01 2.51
C CYS A 448 -5.55 12.52 1.48
N VAL A 449 -6.01 11.98 0.35
CA VAL A 449 -5.15 11.45 -0.73
C VAL A 449 -4.30 12.57 -1.32
N ARG A 450 -2.98 12.45 -1.17
CA ARG A 450 -1.95 13.37 -1.70
C ARG A 450 -1.06 12.70 -2.72
N SER A 451 -0.97 11.37 -2.70
CA SER A 451 -0.18 10.58 -3.63
C SER A 451 -1.07 9.59 -4.36
N LEU A 452 -1.07 9.65 -5.69
CA LEU A 452 -1.89 8.79 -6.53
C LEU A 452 -1.01 8.12 -7.60
N THR A 453 -1.07 6.80 -7.68
CA THR A 453 -0.51 6.02 -8.78
C THR A 453 -1.63 5.35 -9.56
N MET A 454 -1.68 5.56 -10.87
CA MET A 454 -2.68 4.97 -11.77
C MET A 454 -2.00 4.19 -12.89
N GLU A 455 -2.35 2.92 -13.03
CA GLU A 455 -1.84 2.04 -14.07
C GLU A 455 -2.98 1.63 -14.99
N PHE A 456 -2.99 2.22 -16.19
CA PHE A 456 -4.03 2.04 -17.20
C PHE A 456 -3.77 0.78 -18.03
N PHE A 457 -4.78 -0.08 -18.04
CA PHE A 457 -4.89 -1.15 -19.02
C PHE A 457 -5.45 -0.59 -20.33
N GLU A 458 -6.51 0.22 -20.26
CA GLU A 458 -7.16 0.81 -21.44
C GLU A 458 -7.80 2.17 -21.12
N VAL A 459 -7.74 3.10 -22.08
CA VAL A 459 -8.42 4.40 -22.00
C VAL A 459 -9.19 4.60 -23.31
N GLU A 460 -10.51 4.74 -23.22
CA GLU A 460 -11.41 4.91 -24.38
C GLU A 460 -11.05 6.17 -25.16
N ASN A 461 -10.92 7.30 -24.45
CA ASN A 461 -10.55 8.61 -24.98
C ASN A 461 -9.54 9.32 -24.06
N PRO A 462 -8.40 9.83 -24.56
CA PRO A 462 -7.42 10.56 -23.76
C PRO A 462 -7.98 11.75 -22.96
N THR A 463 -9.06 12.40 -23.41
CA THR A 463 -9.70 13.50 -22.64
C THR A 463 -10.33 13.04 -21.32
N LEU A 464 -10.52 11.73 -21.12
CA LEU A 464 -11.08 11.19 -19.88
C LEU A 464 -10.13 11.30 -18.70
N ILE A 465 -8.82 11.26 -18.93
CA ILE A 465 -7.81 11.37 -17.87
C ILE A 465 -7.91 12.75 -17.18
N PRO A 466 -7.82 13.89 -17.89
CA PRO A 466 -7.98 15.19 -17.25
C PRO A 466 -9.38 15.40 -16.68
N ASN A 467 -10.43 14.86 -17.32
CA ASN A 467 -11.78 14.91 -16.75
C ASN A 467 -11.85 14.20 -15.39
N LEU A 468 -11.25 13.02 -15.25
CA LEU A 468 -11.15 12.32 -13.98
C LEU A 468 -10.32 13.12 -12.97
N LEU A 469 -9.13 13.58 -13.36
CA LEU A 469 -8.26 14.36 -12.49
C LEU A 469 -8.93 15.66 -12.01
N SER A 470 -9.77 16.31 -12.82
CA SER A 470 -10.49 17.51 -12.40
C SER A 470 -11.43 17.26 -11.20
N LEU A 471 -11.87 16.01 -11.03
CA LEU A 471 -12.74 15.58 -9.93
C LEU A 471 -11.94 15.22 -8.67
N ILE A 472 -10.76 14.60 -8.82
CA ILE A 472 -10.02 13.96 -7.71
C ILE A 472 -8.63 14.54 -7.44
N GLY A 473 -8.14 15.43 -8.31
CA GLY A 473 -6.74 15.83 -8.42
C GLY A 473 -6.35 17.07 -7.62
N ASN A 474 -7.33 17.82 -7.10
CA ASN A 474 -7.08 19.14 -6.52
C ASN A 474 -6.02 19.15 -5.41
N ASN A 475 -6.01 18.14 -4.54
CA ASN A 475 -5.10 18.07 -3.38
C ASN A 475 -3.86 17.19 -3.62
N LEU A 476 -3.67 16.67 -4.84
CA LEU A 476 -2.55 15.79 -5.15
C LEU A 476 -1.24 16.57 -5.17
N GLN A 477 -0.21 15.98 -4.57
CA GLN A 477 1.17 16.43 -4.54
C GLN A 477 2.08 15.51 -5.36
N PHE A 478 1.74 14.22 -5.43
CA PHE A 478 2.43 13.22 -6.24
C PHE A 478 1.43 12.50 -7.14
N LEU A 479 1.77 12.39 -8.43
CA LEU A 479 0.97 11.66 -9.41
C LEU A 479 1.88 10.81 -10.28
N ARG A 480 1.60 9.52 -10.36
CA ARG A 480 2.21 8.59 -11.31
C ARG A 480 1.15 7.99 -12.19
N MET A 481 1.34 8.03 -13.51
CA MET A 481 0.44 7.43 -14.49
C MET A 481 1.23 6.59 -15.48
N GLY A 482 0.77 5.35 -15.72
CA GLY A 482 1.42 4.46 -16.69
C GLY A 482 0.43 3.72 -17.58
N MET A 483 0.78 3.48 -18.85
CA MET A 483 0.03 2.60 -19.77
C MET A 483 0.78 1.28 -19.97
N PHE A 484 0.11 0.13 -19.79
CA PHE A 484 0.78 -1.19 -19.77
C PHE A 484 0.52 -2.09 -20.97
N TRP A 485 -0.63 -1.96 -21.67
CA TRP A 485 -1.07 -3.01 -22.60
C TRP A 485 -1.56 -2.54 -23.97
N THR A 486 -1.87 -1.26 -24.18
CA THR A 486 -2.29 -0.81 -25.51
C THR A 486 -1.06 -0.46 -26.34
N GLY A 487 -0.80 -1.23 -27.41
CA GLY A 487 0.13 -0.81 -28.47
C GLY A 487 -0.25 0.50 -29.18
N ARG A 488 -1.31 1.18 -28.71
CA ARG A 488 -1.68 2.55 -29.06
C ARG A 488 -1.33 3.45 -27.89
N ARG A 489 -0.36 4.35 -28.10
CA ARG A 489 -0.03 5.42 -27.18
C ARG A 489 -1.17 6.44 -27.14
N ARG A 490 -1.28 7.15 -26.03
CA ARG A 490 -2.23 8.24 -25.86
C ARG A 490 -1.46 9.51 -25.54
N SER A 491 -1.88 10.61 -26.16
CA SER A 491 -1.38 11.93 -25.81
C SER A 491 -2.09 12.48 -24.59
N ILE A 492 -1.36 13.21 -23.75
CA ILE A 492 -1.89 13.92 -22.59
C ILE A 492 -1.46 15.40 -22.65
N SER A 493 -2.42 16.29 -22.41
CA SER A 493 -2.17 17.73 -22.31
C SER A 493 -1.69 18.08 -20.90
N LEU A 494 -0.50 18.68 -20.77
CA LEU A 494 0.00 19.14 -19.47
C LEU A 494 -0.78 20.35 -18.93
N ASP A 495 -1.38 21.17 -19.78
CA ASP A 495 -2.25 22.27 -19.32
C ASP A 495 -3.47 21.73 -18.60
N ASP A 496 -4.10 20.68 -19.14
CA ASP A 496 -5.28 20.07 -18.54
C ASP A 496 -4.92 19.40 -17.20
N VAL A 497 -3.75 18.75 -17.13
CA VAL A 497 -3.24 18.15 -15.88
C VAL A 497 -2.89 19.24 -14.86
N ALA A 498 -2.26 20.35 -15.27
CA ALA A 498 -1.94 21.46 -14.40
C ALA A 498 -3.19 22.15 -13.85
N ALA A 499 -4.24 22.29 -14.69
CA ALA A 499 -5.53 22.82 -14.28
C ALA A 499 -6.24 21.91 -13.27
N ALA A 500 -6.17 20.59 -13.47
CA ALA A 500 -6.78 19.60 -12.61
C ALA A 500 -6.03 19.36 -11.28
N CYS A 501 -4.69 19.47 -11.31
CA CYS A 501 -3.78 19.16 -10.20
C CYS A 501 -2.85 20.35 -9.90
N PRO A 502 -3.38 21.50 -9.43
CA PRO A 502 -2.61 22.73 -9.27
C PRO A 502 -1.54 22.65 -8.17
N HIS A 503 -1.69 21.73 -7.22
CA HIS A 503 -0.77 21.54 -6.08
C HIS A 503 0.28 20.43 -6.30
N LEU A 504 0.36 19.90 -7.52
CA LEU A 504 1.28 18.81 -7.85
C LEU A 504 2.74 19.27 -7.78
N ASN A 505 3.54 18.55 -7.00
CA ASN A 505 4.99 18.76 -6.88
C ASN A 505 5.78 17.78 -7.75
N GLU A 506 5.25 16.58 -7.96
CA GLU A 506 5.93 15.49 -8.66
C GLU A 506 4.99 14.74 -9.59
N LEU A 507 5.42 14.60 -10.85
CA LEU A 507 4.68 13.92 -11.91
C LEU A 507 5.55 12.85 -12.58
N HIS A 508 5.03 11.63 -12.67
CA HIS A 508 5.63 10.52 -13.39
C HIS A 508 4.67 10.04 -14.48
N LEU A 509 5.12 10.02 -15.73
CA LEU A 509 4.36 9.53 -16.88
C LEU A 509 5.13 8.38 -17.54
N THR A 510 4.47 7.25 -17.77
CA THR A 510 5.05 6.12 -18.49
C THR A 510 4.16 5.71 -19.66
N GLY A 511 4.70 5.73 -20.89
CA GLY A 511 3.96 5.32 -22.09
C GLY A 511 2.93 6.35 -22.59
N PHE A 512 3.09 7.62 -22.23
CA PHE A 512 2.29 8.74 -22.72
C PHE A 512 3.10 9.63 -23.65
N ASP A 513 2.45 10.17 -24.68
CA ASP A 513 2.97 11.29 -25.46
C ASP A 513 2.47 12.60 -24.82
N VAL A 514 3.29 13.64 -24.84
CA VAL A 514 3.06 14.84 -24.04
C VAL A 514 2.82 16.04 -24.95
N LEU A 515 1.62 16.61 -24.83
CA LEU A 515 1.24 17.84 -25.50
C LEU A 515 1.36 18.99 -24.50
N ILE A 516 2.06 20.04 -24.92
CA ILE A 516 2.21 21.27 -24.16
C ILE A 516 1.51 22.36 -24.97
N SER A 517 0.65 23.11 -24.31
CA SER A 517 0.03 24.30 -24.87
C SER A 517 0.56 25.53 -24.13
N THR A 518 0.35 26.71 -24.72
CA THR A 518 0.78 27.98 -24.13
C THR A 518 -0.17 28.50 -23.04
N GLY A 519 -0.90 27.61 -22.37
CA GLY A 519 -1.91 27.94 -21.36
C GLY A 519 -1.32 28.64 -20.13
N LYS A 520 -2.18 29.36 -19.39
CA LYS A 520 -1.75 30.10 -18.19
C LYS A 520 -1.50 29.17 -17.02
N GLU A 521 -2.20 28.05 -16.99
CA GLU A 521 -2.21 27.05 -15.93
C GLU A 521 -0.86 26.34 -15.89
N PHE A 522 -0.41 25.79 -17.01
CA PHE A 522 0.92 25.17 -17.13
C PHE A 522 2.05 26.16 -16.82
N ARG A 523 1.98 27.38 -17.36
CA ARG A 523 2.98 28.42 -17.10
C ARG A 523 3.08 28.83 -15.63
N ASN A 524 2.02 28.66 -14.83
CA ASN A 524 2.01 28.99 -13.40
C ASN A 524 2.12 27.75 -12.49
N TRP A 525 2.38 26.58 -13.07
CA TRP A 525 2.44 25.33 -12.35
C TRP A 525 3.71 25.23 -11.50
N GLY A 526 3.56 24.84 -10.23
CA GLY A 526 4.64 24.73 -9.26
C GLY A 526 5.33 23.37 -9.22
N LEU A 527 5.37 22.67 -10.36
CA LEU A 527 5.92 21.32 -10.46
C LEU A 527 7.45 21.35 -10.26
N LYS A 528 7.95 20.50 -9.35
CA LYS A 528 9.39 20.42 -9.00
C LYS A 528 10.09 19.26 -9.67
N LYS A 529 9.40 18.14 -9.84
CA LYS A 529 9.96 16.93 -10.43
C LYS A 529 9.07 16.41 -11.54
N PHE A 530 9.67 16.13 -12.69
CA PHE A 530 8.95 15.61 -13.83
C PHE A 530 9.71 14.47 -14.49
N PHE A 531 9.11 13.29 -14.51
CA PHE A 531 9.68 12.08 -15.08
C PHE A 531 8.77 11.59 -16.19
N ILE A 532 9.33 11.42 -17.39
CA ILE A 532 8.64 10.85 -18.53
C ILE A 532 9.43 9.64 -19.00
N GLN A 533 8.76 8.51 -19.11
CA GLN A 533 9.37 7.27 -19.57
C GLN A 533 8.64 6.71 -20.78
N ASN A 534 9.40 6.18 -21.73
CA ASN A 534 8.89 5.54 -22.94
C ASN A 534 7.99 6.46 -23.79
N SER A 535 8.31 7.75 -23.90
CA SER A 535 7.57 8.70 -24.78
C SER A 535 8.12 8.67 -26.21
N GLU A 536 7.28 9.00 -27.21
CA GLU A 536 7.71 9.18 -28.60
C GLU A 536 7.71 10.66 -28.98
N GLU A 537 6.77 11.43 -28.45
CA GLU A 537 6.62 12.85 -28.77
C GLU A 537 6.47 13.72 -27.52
N ILE A 538 7.35 14.71 -27.41
CA ILE A 538 7.29 15.80 -26.42
C ILE A 538 7.66 17.08 -27.16
N VAL A 539 6.71 17.97 -27.39
CA VAL A 539 6.94 19.22 -28.15
C VAL A 539 6.89 20.42 -27.19
N GLU A 540 7.68 21.46 -27.49
CA GLU A 540 7.67 22.78 -26.82
C GLU A 540 8.12 22.83 -25.35
N LEU A 541 8.57 21.71 -24.77
CA LEU A 541 9.03 21.68 -23.38
C LEU A 541 10.31 22.54 -23.19
N SER A 542 11.24 22.45 -24.14
CA SER A 542 12.47 23.24 -24.12
C SER A 542 12.21 24.75 -24.19
N ASP A 543 11.22 25.16 -24.97
CA ASP A 543 10.82 26.58 -25.08
C ASP A 543 10.25 27.08 -23.76
N CYS A 544 9.46 26.25 -23.08
CA CYS A 544 8.90 26.58 -21.77
C CYS A 544 9.97 26.70 -20.67
N LEU A 545 11.03 25.89 -20.73
CA LEU A 545 12.16 25.97 -19.80
C LEU A 545 13.07 27.18 -20.09
N SER A 546 13.07 27.67 -21.32
CA SER A 546 13.80 28.87 -21.72
C SER A 546 13.08 30.17 -21.35
N ASP A 547 11.76 30.13 -21.08
CA ASP A 547 10.97 31.32 -20.74
C ASP A 547 11.03 31.62 -19.22
N PRO A 548 11.71 32.70 -18.78
CA PRO A 548 11.84 33.03 -17.35
C PRO A 548 10.53 33.53 -16.71
N THR A 549 9.51 33.85 -17.52
CA THR A 549 8.18 34.22 -17.02
C THR A 549 7.40 32.99 -16.56
N CYS A 550 7.72 31.82 -17.14
CA CYS A 550 7.17 30.53 -16.73
C CYS A 550 7.64 30.18 -15.31
N ARG A 551 6.70 29.83 -14.43
CA ARG A 551 7.04 29.37 -13.08
C ARG A 551 7.74 28.02 -13.12
N LEU A 552 7.35 27.15 -14.06
CA LEU A 552 7.98 25.84 -14.26
C LEU A 552 9.49 25.98 -14.55
N SER A 553 9.90 26.96 -15.36
CA SER A 553 11.33 27.22 -15.64
C SER A 553 12.10 27.76 -14.43
N ARG A 554 11.42 28.20 -13.36
CA ARG A 554 12.07 28.67 -12.13
C ARG A 554 12.07 27.64 -11.02
N GLU A 555 11.11 26.71 -11.03
CA GLU A 555 10.85 25.77 -9.93
C GLU A 555 11.11 24.30 -10.30
N LEU A 556 11.20 23.93 -11.58
CA LEU A 556 11.49 22.55 -11.98
C LEU A 556 12.95 22.19 -11.70
N GLU A 557 13.14 21.29 -10.73
CA GLU A 557 14.41 20.85 -10.15
C GLU A 557 14.96 19.62 -10.85
N GLU A 558 14.10 18.65 -11.14
CA GLU A 558 14.48 17.37 -11.75
C GLU A 558 13.60 17.10 -12.96
N LEU A 559 14.23 16.91 -14.11
CA LEU A 559 13.60 16.48 -15.35
C LEU A 559 14.31 15.24 -15.87
N GLU A 560 13.59 14.13 -15.99
CA GLU A 560 14.08 12.92 -16.64
C GLU A 560 13.14 12.54 -17.78
N ILE A 561 13.71 12.31 -18.95
CA ILE A 561 12.96 11.93 -20.14
C ILE A 561 13.64 10.70 -20.75
N SER A 562 12.90 9.61 -20.91
CA SER A 562 13.33 8.49 -21.75
C SER A 562 12.44 8.34 -22.98
N PHE A 563 13.07 8.30 -24.15
CA PHE A 563 12.41 8.10 -25.43
C PHE A 563 12.45 6.63 -25.84
N LEU A 564 11.37 6.13 -26.44
CA LEU A 564 11.35 4.72 -26.88
C LEU A 564 12.09 4.49 -28.20
N ARG A 565 12.12 5.50 -29.07
CA ARG A 565 12.82 5.50 -30.36
C ARG A 565 13.52 6.83 -30.55
N THR A 566 14.84 6.82 -30.45
CA THR A 566 15.68 8.02 -30.56
C THR A 566 15.76 8.58 -31.97
N ASN A 567 15.41 7.79 -32.99
CA ASN A 567 15.55 8.17 -34.39
C ASN A 567 14.54 9.26 -34.84
N ASP A 568 13.42 9.42 -34.12
CA ASP A 568 12.35 10.35 -34.47
C ASP A 568 12.44 11.70 -33.72
N VAL A 569 13.25 11.76 -32.65
CA VAL A 569 13.49 13.00 -31.90
C VAL A 569 14.76 13.66 -32.41
N GLY A 570 14.64 14.87 -32.98
CA GLY A 570 15.79 15.58 -33.51
C GLY A 570 16.87 15.80 -32.45
N ALA A 571 18.12 15.45 -32.76
CA ALA A 571 19.25 15.61 -31.84
C ALA A 571 19.38 17.04 -31.27
N ALA A 572 19.02 18.04 -32.08
CA ALA A 572 18.97 19.45 -31.66
C ALA A 572 17.99 19.71 -30.51
N TYR A 573 16.86 18.99 -30.47
CA TYR A 573 15.88 19.12 -29.39
C TYR A 573 16.38 18.48 -28.09
N VAL A 574 17.03 17.32 -28.19
CA VAL A 574 17.67 16.65 -27.03
C VAL A 574 18.77 17.53 -26.46
N GLU A 575 19.60 18.14 -27.31
CA GLU A 575 20.66 19.06 -26.90
C GLU A 575 20.07 20.33 -26.27
N ALA A 576 18.98 20.89 -26.82
CA ALA A 576 18.30 22.03 -26.25
C ALA A 576 17.77 21.74 -24.82
N LEU A 577 17.16 20.57 -24.60
CA LEU A 577 16.74 20.16 -23.25
C LEU A 577 17.95 19.95 -22.31
N ALA A 578 18.99 19.27 -22.78
CA ALA A 578 20.20 19.02 -22.00
C ALA A 578 20.96 20.31 -21.64
N SER A 579 20.82 21.37 -22.45
CA SER A 579 21.44 22.67 -22.18
C SER A 579 20.97 23.32 -20.88
N HIS A 580 19.79 22.95 -20.38
CA HIS A 580 19.25 23.41 -19.10
C HIS A 580 19.79 22.65 -17.87
N ASN A 581 20.61 21.61 -18.07
CA ASN A 581 21.22 20.86 -16.99
C ASN A 581 22.26 21.72 -16.26
N GLY A 582 22.13 21.83 -14.94
CA GLY A 582 22.99 22.67 -14.10
C GLY A 582 22.51 24.12 -13.94
N ASP A 583 21.40 24.50 -14.57
CA ASP A 583 20.80 25.83 -14.42
C ASP A 583 20.53 26.15 -12.94
N TYR A 584 20.90 27.34 -12.50
CA TYR A 584 20.63 27.81 -11.14
C TYR A 584 19.19 28.30 -11.01
N LEU A 585 18.42 27.68 -10.11
CA LEU A 585 17.03 28.02 -9.87
C LEU A 585 16.92 29.18 -8.87
N ALA A 586 15.88 30.01 -9.04
CA ALA A 586 15.59 31.12 -8.14
C ALA A 586 15.05 30.67 -6.77
N VAL A 587 14.79 29.37 -6.59
CA VAL A 587 14.32 28.78 -5.32
C VAL A 587 15.50 28.67 -4.35
N MET A 588 15.49 29.49 -3.29
CA MET A 588 16.44 29.34 -2.19
C MET A 588 16.25 27.96 -1.52
N GLN A 589 17.35 27.27 -1.24
CA GLN A 589 17.33 26.10 -0.33
C GLN A 589 16.65 26.46 1.00
N GLU A 590 16.21 25.43 1.73
CA GLU A 590 15.67 25.57 3.08
C GLU A 590 16.45 26.61 3.88
N LYS A 591 15.75 27.70 4.18
CA LYS A 591 16.23 28.79 5.03
C LYS A 591 16.90 28.17 6.26
N LEU A 592 18.16 28.54 6.52
CA LEU A 592 18.90 28.17 7.74
C LEU A 592 17.95 28.07 8.96
N PRO A 593 18.06 27.01 9.79
CA PRO A 593 17.23 26.84 10.98
C PRO A 593 17.17 28.13 11.79
N LEU A 594 16.01 28.41 12.39
CA LEU A 594 15.81 29.66 13.12
C LEU A 594 16.85 29.83 14.23
N GLU A 595 17.29 28.73 14.86
CA GLU A 595 18.36 28.75 15.86
C GLU A 595 19.69 29.18 15.25
N SER A 596 20.05 28.71 14.05
CA SER A 596 21.27 29.11 13.34
C SER A 596 21.25 30.60 12.98
N LYS A 597 20.09 31.12 12.53
CA LYS A 597 19.91 32.55 12.26
C LYS A 597 20.00 33.39 13.55
N THR A 598 19.39 32.91 14.63
CA THR A 598 19.36 33.61 15.92
C THR A 598 20.73 33.63 16.58
N ALA A 599 21.49 32.54 16.49
CA ALA A 599 22.88 32.48 16.92
C ALA A 599 23.75 33.47 16.14
N MET A 600 23.55 33.59 14.82
CA MET A 600 24.26 34.56 13.98
C MET A 600 23.93 36.00 14.38
N ILE A 601 22.65 36.30 14.64
CA ILE A 601 22.19 37.63 15.07
C ILE A 601 22.66 37.96 16.51
N SER A 602 22.72 36.99 17.41
CA SER A 602 23.16 37.23 18.80
C SER A 602 24.65 37.56 18.90
N VAL A 603 25.48 36.95 18.05
CA VAL A 603 26.91 37.30 17.91
C VAL A 603 27.10 38.73 17.42
N VAL A 604 26.19 39.23 16.58
CA VAL A 604 26.21 40.60 16.06
C VAL A 604 25.68 41.62 17.09
N ASN A 605 24.67 41.25 17.89
CA ASN A 605 24.04 42.15 18.87
C ASN A 605 24.74 42.19 20.25
N GLY A 606 25.53 41.17 20.61
CA GLY A 606 26.10 41.02 21.95
C GLY A 606 27.46 41.68 22.19
N ALA A 607 28.05 42.36 21.20
CA ALA A 607 29.39 42.93 21.32
C ALA A 607 29.45 44.37 20.76
N ASP A 608 30.28 45.21 21.40
CA ASP A 608 30.68 46.54 20.88
C ASP A 608 30.88 46.44 19.37
N THR A 609 30.05 47.16 18.62
CA THR A 609 29.78 46.96 17.19
C THR A 609 31.03 46.97 16.29
N VAL A 610 32.13 47.53 16.78
CA VAL A 610 33.43 47.61 16.08
C VAL A 610 34.33 46.39 16.37
N LYS A 611 34.21 45.74 17.54
CA LYS A 611 35.03 44.55 17.92
C LYS A 611 34.37 43.22 17.58
N ALA A 612 33.04 43.17 17.47
CA ALA A 612 32.28 41.96 17.10
C ALA A 612 32.61 41.50 15.67
N ILE A 613 32.66 42.45 14.74
CA ILE A 613 32.94 42.21 13.31
C ILE A 613 34.35 41.63 13.10
N HIS A 614 35.33 42.03 13.92
CA HIS A 614 36.70 41.50 13.88
C HIS A 614 36.88 40.12 14.55
N ARG A 615 35.87 39.62 15.27
CA ARG A 615 35.89 38.27 15.87
C ARG A 615 35.10 37.23 15.08
N LEU A 616 34.30 37.65 14.11
CA LEU A 616 33.70 36.75 13.13
C LEU A 616 34.83 36.23 12.23
N ASN A 617 35.22 34.97 12.43
CA ASN A 617 36.20 34.31 11.58
C ASN A 617 35.69 34.38 10.12
N GLU A 618 36.43 35.09 9.27
CA GLU A 618 36.14 35.28 7.85
C GLU A 618 35.81 33.96 7.15
N THR A 619 36.49 32.90 7.56
CA THR A 619 36.30 31.53 7.09
C THR A 619 34.90 30.99 7.44
N LEU A 620 34.43 31.20 8.68
CA LEU A 620 33.10 30.75 9.12
C LEU A 620 31.97 31.56 8.46
N MET A 621 32.16 32.88 8.29
CA MET A 621 31.21 33.70 7.54
C MET A 621 31.17 33.29 6.06
N ARG A 622 32.33 33.07 5.44
CA ARG A 622 32.42 32.60 4.06
C ARG A 622 31.73 31.23 3.89
N PHE A 623 31.92 30.29 4.81
CA PHE A 623 31.21 29.01 4.76
C PHE A 623 29.71 29.17 4.99
N SER A 624 29.29 30.05 5.91
CA SER A 624 27.87 30.29 6.19
C SER A 624 27.16 30.98 5.01
N PHE A 625 27.79 31.97 4.39
CA PHE A 625 27.29 32.61 3.18
C PHE A 625 27.37 31.69 1.97
N ALA A 626 28.42 30.88 1.82
CA ALA A 626 28.49 29.88 0.75
C ALA A 626 27.40 28.83 0.91
N PHE A 627 27.14 28.35 2.13
CA PHE A 627 26.06 27.41 2.43
C PHE A 627 24.68 28.04 2.18
N ALA A 628 24.43 29.24 2.73
CA ALA A 628 23.19 29.98 2.53
C ALA A 628 22.95 30.46 1.09
N ALA A 629 24.02 30.57 0.28
CA ALA A 629 23.98 30.95 -1.12
C ALA A 629 24.10 29.76 -2.08
N THR A 630 24.03 28.51 -1.61
CA THR A 630 24.04 27.33 -2.50
C THR A 630 22.74 27.33 -3.30
N PRO A 631 22.73 27.77 -4.57
CA PRO A 631 21.50 27.84 -5.33
C PRO A 631 21.15 26.41 -5.74
N LYS A 632 19.86 26.08 -5.73
CA LYS A 632 19.42 24.77 -6.18
C LYS A 632 19.71 24.67 -7.69
N GLN A 633 20.41 23.63 -8.12
CA GLN A 633 20.69 23.39 -9.54
C GLN A 633 19.66 22.44 -10.13
N ARG A 634 19.20 22.74 -11.35
CA ARG A 634 18.37 21.84 -12.13
C ARG A 634 19.19 20.64 -12.59
N THR A 635 18.62 19.45 -12.47
CA THR A 635 19.14 18.23 -13.10
C THR A 635 18.25 17.86 -14.27
N VAL A 636 18.81 17.81 -15.48
CA VAL A 636 18.12 17.32 -16.68
C VAL A 636 18.83 16.08 -17.19
N ARG A 637 18.08 14.98 -17.36
CA ARG A 637 18.56 13.72 -17.93
C ARG A 637 17.67 13.33 -19.10
N VAL A 638 18.26 13.26 -20.28
CA VAL A 638 17.60 12.71 -21.46
C VAL A 638 18.26 11.38 -21.77
N ILE A 639 17.52 10.29 -21.59
CA ILE A 639 17.97 8.93 -21.80
C ILE A 639 17.48 8.50 -23.18
N SER A 640 18.44 8.29 -24.07
CA SER A 640 18.25 7.87 -25.45
C SER A 640 18.36 6.36 -25.58
#